data_AF-A0A950RVY5-F1
#
_entry.id   AF-A0A950RVY5-F1
#
_cell.length_a   1.000
_cell.length_b   1.000
_cell.length_c   1.000
_cell.angle_alpha   90.00
_cell.angle_beta   90.00
_cell.angle_gamma   90.00
#
_symmetry.space_group_name_H-M   'P 1'
#
loop_
_entity.id
_entity.type
_entity.pdbx_description
1 polymer ?
#
loop_
_entity_poly.entity_id
_entity_poly.type
_entity_poly.pdbx_seq_one_letter_code
_entity_poly.pdbx_strand_id
1 'polypeptide(L)'
;MSVATPVKPTPAPATQVAAAAPAYVMRGRDLRIDFLRGLCVIAMMVDHIAGASGLYAVTGGNRFYTSAAEGFIFVSGLVAGRAYTRIIERDGLSHGLNRVLKRAGQLYLLAVTLTLVFVPVSEVFHLPWALGWNMHDGVDFVVSVVTLHRTYYLVDVMVLYVLLLVSAALAFVLLVRGQSRFVLAGSWLLWLGYQVFPDQVTMPWPIVGNNLFYFPAWQVLFFTGLVLGHEWERELARPSAGSYAQRILGRVESKEWRRRALLIGASVLALVIVFYALQDMLLRFAFRDSGDAAAAQATLLTTVFSKADLRFGRVAVFALVFVVLFLAATEWWTLLRRAVGWLVVPLGQNALYAYSAHVLIALAVAYELVRRFGDINEVPARVNAAIQVGAILLVWALVQIRPVRALASSPRLWFPVPVALGIAALVMLPRFAPDSGISLNATAPVAAPNAASSADAAVARTYGTAIPAGVEPALSSEAEAPPIAQPTLVATAAPASATPAPTHTAPSLATILSQPSNAAGSLQGALFEPEFFSAALNTNERYYVYLPPGYQTAGKRYPVLYMLHGGGGRFEWVGYGLIGAADSQIASGKLPPMIIVLPQGDQGYWVNHQNGGPRWGDYLSQDIVKMIDSTYPTIADAKHRAVGGMSMGGWGALYQAFTHPDEFGVAGAHAASLRDGSGSMPFLPKGDAFNAYDPVQLAANASGLNNVKVWVDADDQDPWVKRDADLHNKLDQRHISNEYHVFPGKHGGSYWHDHVPDYLNFYAHALAAS
;
A
#
# COMPACT_ATOMS: atom_id res chain seq x y z
N MET A 1 -51.92 19.88 -81.14
CA MET A 1 -52.00 19.01 -79.95
C MET A 1 -51.09 17.82 -80.18
N SER A 2 -49.92 17.80 -79.55
CA SER A 2 -48.99 16.66 -79.57
C SER A 2 -48.73 16.27 -78.11
N VAL A 3 -49.06 15.02 -77.79
CA VAL A 3 -49.02 14.47 -76.43
C VAL A 3 -47.57 14.13 -76.09
N ALA A 4 -47.01 14.82 -75.11
CA ALA A 4 -45.68 14.54 -74.58
C ALA A 4 -45.72 13.26 -73.72
N THR A 5 -44.85 12.31 -74.06
CA THR A 5 -44.58 11.08 -73.30
C THR A 5 -43.90 11.40 -71.96
N PRO A 6 -44.22 10.66 -70.87
CA PRO A 6 -43.59 10.89 -69.57
C PRO A 6 -42.17 10.32 -69.56
N VAL A 7 -41.20 11.17 -69.23
CA VAL A 7 -39.81 10.79 -68.98
C VAL A 7 -39.76 9.89 -67.74
N LYS A 8 -39.21 8.69 -67.91
CA LYS A 8 -38.97 7.70 -66.84
C LYS A 8 -37.96 8.28 -65.85
N PRO A 9 -38.20 8.28 -64.53
CA PRO A 9 -37.23 8.79 -63.56
C PRO A 9 -35.98 7.91 -63.58
N THR A 10 -34.83 8.55 -63.74
CA THR A 10 -33.50 7.94 -63.55
C THR A 10 -33.44 7.34 -62.14
N PRO A 11 -32.98 6.09 -61.95
CA PRO A 11 -32.85 5.54 -60.60
C PRO A 11 -31.86 6.42 -59.83
N ALA A 12 -32.28 6.90 -58.66
CA ALA A 12 -31.38 7.52 -57.70
C ALA A 12 -30.18 6.59 -57.47
N PRO A 13 -28.94 7.12 -57.35
CA PRO A 13 -27.79 6.29 -57.05
C PRO A 13 -28.12 5.49 -55.78
N ALA A 14 -27.98 4.17 -55.89
CA ALA A 14 -28.24 3.24 -54.80
C ALA A 14 -27.63 3.81 -53.53
N THR A 15 -28.50 4.14 -52.57
CA THR A 15 -28.13 4.44 -51.19
C THR A 15 -27.07 3.42 -50.79
N GLN A 16 -25.84 3.89 -50.54
CA GLN A 16 -24.82 3.10 -49.86
C GLN A 16 -25.53 2.52 -48.65
N VAL A 17 -25.78 1.21 -48.68
CA VAL A 17 -26.28 0.47 -47.53
C VAL A 17 -25.22 0.72 -46.46
N ALA A 18 -25.53 1.60 -45.51
CA ALA A 18 -24.66 1.88 -44.38
C ALA A 18 -24.28 0.52 -43.79
N ALA A 19 -22.98 0.20 -43.81
CA ALA A 19 -22.49 -1.08 -43.36
C ALA A 19 -23.13 -1.39 -42.00
N ALA A 20 -23.77 -2.57 -41.89
CA ALA A 20 -24.47 -2.94 -40.67
C ALA A 20 -23.53 -2.77 -39.48
N ALA A 21 -23.97 -2.01 -38.47
CA ALA A 21 -23.16 -1.73 -37.30
C ALA A 21 -22.64 -3.06 -36.71
N PRO A 22 -21.38 -3.12 -36.24
CA PRO A 22 -20.81 -4.35 -35.71
C PRO A 22 -21.69 -4.94 -34.61
N ALA A 23 -21.74 -6.27 -34.49
CA ALA A 23 -22.63 -6.98 -33.55
C ALA A 23 -22.40 -6.66 -32.06
N TYR A 24 -21.32 -5.96 -31.73
CA TYR A 24 -21.00 -5.44 -30.40
C TYR A 24 -21.48 -4.00 -30.16
N VAL A 25 -21.96 -3.30 -31.17
CA VAL A 25 -22.56 -1.97 -31.04
C VAL A 25 -24.07 -2.13 -30.89
N MET A 26 -24.62 -1.74 -29.74
CA MET A 26 -26.05 -1.76 -29.48
C MET A 26 -26.51 -0.35 -29.11
N ARG A 27 -27.40 0.24 -29.91
CA ARG A 27 -27.92 1.61 -29.72
C ARG A 27 -26.80 2.66 -29.53
N GLY A 28 -25.73 2.57 -30.33
CA GLY A 28 -24.59 3.49 -30.27
C GLY A 28 -23.64 3.29 -29.07
N ARG A 29 -23.85 2.23 -28.28
CA ARG A 29 -23.00 1.83 -27.15
C ARG A 29 -22.15 0.62 -27.53
N ASP A 30 -20.84 0.71 -27.28
CA ASP A 30 -19.91 -0.40 -27.52
C ASP A 30 -19.90 -1.36 -26.33
N LEU A 31 -20.49 -2.54 -26.53
CA LEU A 31 -20.62 -3.53 -25.47
C LEU A 31 -19.31 -4.23 -25.12
N ARG A 32 -18.24 -4.11 -25.93
CA ARG A 32 -16.91 -4.65 -25.57
C ARG A 32 -16.34 -3.88 -24.38
N ILE A 33 -16.55 -2.57 -24.33
CA ILE A 33 -16.08 -1.72 -23.23
C ILE A 33 -16.82 -2.09 -21.95
N ASP A 34 -18.13 -2.31 -22.02
CA ASP A 34 -18.91 -2.80 -20.87
C ASP A 34 -18.46 -4.21 -20.46
N PHE A 35 -18.18 -5.09 -21.43
CA PHE A 35 -17.67 -6.43 -21.15
C PHE A 35 -16.34 -6.40 -20.39
N LEU A 36 -15.35 -5.64 -20.86
CA LEU A 36 -14.06 -5.49 -20.17
C LEU A 36 -14.23 -4.90 -18.78
N ARG A 37 -15.08 -3.87 -18.63
CA ARG A 37 -15.41 -3.30 -17.32
C ARG A 37 -16.06 -4.33 -16.40
N GLY A 38 -16.93 -5.19 -16.94
CA GLY A 38 -17.58 -6.28 -16.20
C GLY A 38 -16.58 -7.34 -15.74
N LEU A 39 -15.58 -7.69 -16.56
CA LEU A 39 -14.50 -8.58 -16.15
C LEU A 39 -13.69 -7.99 -15.00
N CYS A 40 -13.37 -6.69 -15.04
CA CYS A 40 -12.69 -6.02 -13.92
C CYS A 40 -13.54 -6.08 -12.65
N VAL A 41 -14.85 -5.83 -12.73
CA VAL A 41 -15.76 -5.91 -11.58
C VAL A 41 -15.78 -7.31 -10.98
N ILE A 42 -15.87 -8.36 -11.81
CA ILE A 42 -15.83 -9.75 -11.35
C ILE A 42 -14.50 -10.06 -10.67
N ALA A 43 -13.38 -9.66 -11.27
CA ALA A 43 -12.06 -9.89 -10.70
C ALA A 43 -11.90 -9.17 -9.34
N MET A 44 -12.32 -7.90 -9.24
CA MET A 44 -12.30 -7.16 -7.96
C MET A 44 -13.21 -7.81 -6.90
N MET A 45 -14.37 -8.36 -7.26
CA MET A 45 -15.24 -9.09 -6.33
C MET A 45 -14.55 -10.34 -5.77
N VAL A 46 -13.87 -11.09 -6.63
CA VAL A 46 -13.09 -12.26 -6.24
C VAL A 46 -11.95 -11.84 -5.34
N ASP A 47 -11.23 -10.77 -5.70
CA ASP A 47 -10.06 -10.31 -4.97
C ASP A 47 -10.43 -9.72 -3.59
N HIS A 48 -11.57 -9.02 -3.43
CA HIS A 48 -11.97 -8.46 -2.13
C HIS A 48 -12.49 -9.49 -1.13
N ILE A 49 -12.87 -10.69 -1.58
CA ILE A 49 -13.18 -11.81 -0.70
C ILE A 49 -11.88 -12.60 -0.56
N ALA A 50 -11.07 -12.24 0.44
CA ALA A 50 -9.73 -12.78 0.68
C ALA A 50 -9.72 -14.31 0.93
N GLY A 51 -8.52 -14.88 1.13
CA GLY A 51 -8.33 -16.32 1.32
C GLY A 51 -8.00 -17.07 0.01
N ALA A 52 -7.67 -18.35 0.10
CA ALA A 52 -7.30 -19.16 -1.07
C ALA A 52 -8.49 -19.38 -2.01
N SER A 53 -8.28 -19.34 -3.33
CA SER A 53 -9.33 -19.62 -4.32
C SER A 53 -8.76 -20.09 -5.64
N GLY A 54 -9.42 -21.08 -6.26
CA GLY A 54 -9.10 -21.52 -7.61
C GLY A 54 -9.43 -20.47 -8.69
N LEU A 55 -10.30 -19.48 -8.37
CA LEU A 55 -10.66 -18.43 -9.31
C LEU A 55 -9.48 -17.49 -9.64
N TYR A 56 -8.46 -17.44 -8.78
CA TYR A 56 -7.25 -16.63 -9.02
C TYR A 56 -6.47 -17.06 -10.26
N ALA A 57 -6.61 -18.31 -10.72
CA ALA A 57 -6.04 -18.74 -11.99
C ALA A 57 -6.61 -17.97 -13.19
N VAL A 58 -7.83 -17.42 -13.06
CA VAL A 58 -8.52 -16.66 -14.11
C VAL A 58 -8.46 -15.16 -13.83
N THR A 59 -8.65 -14.73 -12.58
CA THR A 59 -8.67 -13.30 -12.22
C THR A 59 -7.27 -12.72 -11.99
N GLY A 60 -6.27 -13.57 -11.82
CA GLY A 60 -4.92 -13.18 -11.39
C GLY A 60 -4.79 -12.96 -9.89
N GLY A 61 -5.90 -13.02 -9.13
CA GLY A 61 -5.94 -12.92 -7.67
C GLY A 61 -5.27 -11.68 -7.10
N ASN A 62 -5.26 -10.58 -7.86
CA ASN A 62 -4.50 -9.36 -7.59
C ASN A 62 -2.96 -9.55 -7.44
N ARG A 63 -2.43 -10.74 -7.79
CA ARG A 63 -1.01 -11.13 -7.66
C ARG A 63 -0.23 -11.02 -8.97
N PHE A 64 -0.90 -11.08 -10.10
CA PHE A 64 -0.22 -10.92 -11.38
C PHE A 64 0.41 -9.52 -11.52
N TYR A 65 1.34 -9.37 -12.47
CA TYR A 65 2.04 -8.10 -12.72
C TYR A 65 1.12 -6.93 -13.11
N THR A 66 -0.16 -7.19 -13.38
CA THR A 66 -1.23 -6.19 -13.48
C THR A 66 -2.51 -6.72 -12.82
N SER A 67 -3.42 -5.82 -12.43
CA SER A 67 -4.69 -6.19 -11.78
C SER A 67 -5.93 -5.63 -12.50
N ALA A 68 -7.09 -6.02 -11.99
CA ALA A 68 -8.37 -5.49 -12.44
C ALA A 68 -8.54 -3.99 -12.19
N ALA A 69 -7.83 -3.42 -11.21
CA ALA A 69 -7.91 -2.00 -10.87
C ALA A 69 -7.39 -1.10 -12.01
N GLU A 70 -6.25 -1.43 -12.61
CA GLU A 70 -5.69 -0.72 -13.76
C GLU A 70 -6.68 -0.71 -14.92
N GLY A 71 -7.24 -1.88 -15.24
CA GLY A 71 -8.28 -2.02 -16.26
C GLY A 71 -9.52 -1.21 -15.96
N PHE A 72 -9.99 -1.22 -14.71
CA PHE A 72 -11.17 -0.48 -14.30
C PHE A 72 -10.98 1.03 -14.44
N ILE A 73 -9.82 1.55 -14.02
CA ILE A 73 -9.47 2.98 -14.10
C ILE A 73 -9.29 3.44 -15.54
N PHE A 74 -8.54 2.68 -16.34
CA PHE A 74 -8.36 2.98 -17.76
C PHE A 74 -9.68 2.97 -18.53
N VAL A 75 -10.49 1.91 -18.37
CA VAL A 75 -11.78 1.78 -19.05
C VAL A 75 -12.75 2.88 -18.61
N SER A 76 -12.71 3.28 -17.35
CA SER A 76 -13.53 4.40 -16.87
C SER A 76 -13.12 5.74 -17.49
N GLY A 77 -11.83 5.98 -17.67
CA GLY A 77 -11.31 7.09 -18.46
C GLY A 77 -11.83 7.05 -19.91
N LEU A 78 -11.72 5.90 -20.57
CA LEU A 78 -12.21 5.68 -21.94
C LEU A 78 -13.72 5.97 -22.07
N VAL A 79 -14.53 5.44 -21.15
CA VAL A 79 -15.97 5.68 -21.11
C VAL A 79 -16.29 7.15 -20.85
N ALA A 80 -15.59 7.79 -19.92
CA ALA A 80 -15.77 9.21 -19.61
C ALA A 80 -15.44 10.07 -20.84
N GLY A 81 -14.31 9.80 -21.50
CA GLY A 81 -13.88 10.49 -22.71
C GLY A 81 -14.95 10.45 -23.78
N ARG A 82 -15.49 9.27 -24.08
CA ARG A 82 -16.59 9.12 -25.06
C ARG A 82 -17.87 9.79 -24.63
N ALA A 83 -18.36 9.46 -23.43
CA ALA A 83 -19.67 9.86 -22.97
C ALA A 83 -19.78 11.38 -22.81
N TYR A 84 -18.79 12.02 -22.16
CA TYR A 84 -18.80 13.46 -21.94
C TYR A 84 -18.47 14.25 -23.20
N THR A 85 -17.68 13.71 -24.13
CA THR A 85 -17.52 14.35 -25.45
C THR A 85 -18.85 14.43 -26.19
N ARG A 86 -19.62 13.33 -26.27
CA ARG A 86 -20.96 13.35 -26.88
C ARG A 86 -21.88 14.39 -26.25
N ILE A 87 -21.85 14.51 -24.91
CA ILE A 87 -22.70 15.44 -24.17
C ILE A 87 -22.26 16.88 -24.44
N ILE A 88 -20.95 17.15 -24.44
CA ILE A 88 -20.41 18.48 -24.71
C ILE A 88 -20.71 18.91 -26.14
N GLU A 89 -20.58 18.01 -27.11
CA GLU A 89 -20.90 18.29 -28.52
C GLU A 89 -22.40 18.56 -28.74
N ARG A 90 -23.26 17.87 -27.98
CA ARG A 90 -24.73 18.01 -28.09
C ARG A 90 -25.29 19.20 -27.31
N ASP A 91 -24.85 19.37 -26.06
CA ASP A 91 -25.48 20.27 -25.07
C ASP A 91 -24.57 21.46 -24.68
N GLY A 92 -23.33 21.49 -25.18
CA GLY A 92 -22.33 22.53 -24.90
C GLY A 92 -21.40 22.22 -23.72
N LEU A 93 -20.26 22.92 -23.67
CA LEU A 93 -19.19 22.69 -22.69
C LEU A 93 -19.68 22.84 -21.25
N SER A 94 -20.38 23.94 -20.93
CA SER A 94 -20.86 24.20 -19.56
C SER A 94 -21.76 23.10 -19.02
N HIS A 95 -22.68 22.58 -19.85
CA HIS A 95 -23.55 21.47 -19.48
C HIS A 95 -22.75 20.17 -19.26
N GLY A 96 -21.79 19.88 -20.14
CA GLY A 96 -20.91 18.73 -20.00
C GLY A 96 -20.07 18.78 -18.72
N LEU A 97 -19.41 19.92 -18.44
CA LEU A 97 -18.61 20.13 -17.24
C LEU A 97 -19.46 20.00 -15.97
N ASN A 98 -20.65 20.61 -15.94
CA ASN A 98 -21.57 20.47 -14.81
C ASN A 98 -21.96 18.99 -14.60
N ARG A 99 -22.16 18.22 -15.68
CA ARG A 99 -22.46 16.79 -15.55
C ARG A 99 -21.29 15.98 -14.98
N VAL A 100 -20.06 16.28 -15.39
CA VAL A 100 -18.84 15.65 -14.84
C VAL A 100 -18.68 15.98 -13.36
N LEU A 101 -18.81 17.25 -12.98
CA LEU A 101 -18.67 17.70 -11.59
C LEU A 101 -19.80 17.16 -10.70
N LYS A 102 -21.04 17.12 -11.20
CA LYS A 102 -22.15 16.48 -10.49
C LYS A 102 -21.87 15.00 -10.22
N ARG A 103 -21.23 14.31 -11.18
CA ARG A 103 -20.82 12.91 -11.01
C ARG A 103 -19.69 12.76 -9.98
N ALA A 104 -18.71 13.67 -10.00
CA ALA A 104 -17.65 13.72 -8.99
C ALA A 104 -18.24 13.91 -7.58
N GLY A 105 -19.19 14.85 -7.41
CA GLY A 105 -19.88 15.08 -6.15
C GLY A 105 -20.67 13.86 -5.65
N GLN A 106 -21.30 13.10 -6.55
CA GLN A 106 -21.97 11.84 -6.17
C GLN A 106 -20.99 10.80 -5.63
N LEU A 107 -19.82 10.66 -6.27
CA LEU A 107 -18.80 9.72 -5.83
C LEU A 107 -18.13 10.16 -4.53
N TYR A 108 -17.95 11.46 -4.35
CA TYR A 108 -17.44 12.06 -3.11
C TYR A 108 -18.37 11.75 -1.94
N LEU A 109 -19.66 12.04 -2.09
CA LEU A 109 -20.65 11.75 -1.03
C LEU A 109 -20.69 10.26 -0.71
N LEU A 110 -20.64 9.40 -1.73
CA LEU A 110 -20.62 7.96 -1.49
C LEU A 110 -19.33 7.51 -0.79
N ALA A 111 -18.16 8.03 -1.18
CA ALA A 111 -16.89 7.70 -0.52
C ALA A 111 -16.92 8.11 0.95
N VAL A 112 -17.29 9.36 1.24
CA VAL A 112 -17.46 9.86 2.61
C VAL A 112 -18.45 9.00 3.40
N THR A 113 -19.62 8.69 2.82
CA THR A 113 -20.63 7.84 3.47
C THR A 113 -20.08 6.48 3.84
N LEU A 114 -19.44 5.80 2.88
CA LEU A 114 -18.93 4.45 3.10
C LEU A 114 -17.78 4.45 4.11
N THR A 115 -16.90 5.45 4.09
CA THR A 115 -15.82 5.56 5.08
C THR A 115 -16.36 5.82 6.49
N LEU A 116 -17.34 6.74 6.64
CA LEU A 116 -17.99 7.02 7.93
C LEU A 116 -18.74 5.81 8.51
N VAL A 117 -19.17 4.87 7.68
CA VAL A 117 -19.82 3.63 8.12
C VAL A 117 -18.80 2.52 8.36
N PHE A 118 -17.91 2.28 7.40
CA PHE A 118 -17.04 1.12 7.42
C PHE A 118 -15.94 1.23 8.46
N VAL A 119 -15.39 2.41 8.73
CA VAL A 119 -14.36 2.53 9.76
C VAL A 119 -14.93 2.15 11.14
N PRO A 120 -16.03 2.77 11.63
CA PRO A 120 -16.59 2.37 12.93
C PRO A 120 -17.08 0.92 12.97
N VAL A 121 -17.73 0.44 11.91
CA VAL A 121 -18.20 -0.96 11.84
C VAL A 121 -17.01 -1.92 11.91
N SER A 122 -15.96 -1.66 11.14
CA SER A 122 -14.82 -2.55 11.08
C SER A 122 -14.01 -2.56 12.37
N GLU A 123 -13.92 -1.42 13.05
CA GLU A 123 -13.34 -1.32 14.39
C GLU A 123 -14.18 -2.05 15.45
N VAL A 124 -15.50 -1.85 15.48
CA VAL A 124 -16.42 -2.56 16.41
C VAL A 124 -16.35 -4.08 16.24
N PHE A 125 -16.13 -4.56 15.02
CA PHE A 125 -16.05 -5.99 14.73
C PHE A 125 -14.60 -6.51 14.62
N HIS A 126 -13.60 -5.70 14.99
CA HIS A 126 -12.18 -6.03 14.92
C HIS A 126 -11.75 -6.66 13.59
N LEU A 127 -12.32 -6.16 12.48
CA LEU A 127 -12.00 -6.67 11.17
C LEU A 127 -10.54 -6.32 10.82
N PRO A 128 -9.80 -7.22 10.15
CA PRO A 128 -8.36 -7.08 9.92
C PRO A 128 -7.95 -5.85 9.08
N TRP A 129 -8.90 -5.14 8.48
CA TRP A 129 -8.68 -3.98 7.62
C TRP A 129 -8.85 -2.63 8.33
N ALA A 130 -9.18 -2.64 9.62
CA ALA A 130 -9.45 -1.45 10.40
C ALA A 130 -8.60 -1.35 11.67
N LEU A 131 -7.42 -1.96 11.72
CA LEU A 131 -6.59 -1.93 12.93
C LEU A 131 -5.79 -0.62 13.00
N GLY A 132 -6.04 0.21 14.03
CA GLY A 132 -5.22 1.38 14.40
C GLY A 132 -5.86 2.76 14.24
N TRP A 133 -7.20 2.89 14.29
CA TRP A 133 -7.87 4.18 14.15
C TRP A 133 -8.19 4.80 15.51
N ASN A 134 -7.47 5.86 15.88
CA ASN A 134 -7.84 6.67 17.05
C ASN A 134 -9.19 7.38 16.79
N MET A 135 -10.26 6.84 17.37
CA MET A 135 -11.64 7.36 17.26
C MET A 135 -12.08 8.15 18.50
N HIS A 136 -11.14 8.54 19.39
CA HIS A 136 -11.48 9.26 20.62
C HIS A 136 -12.08 10.65 20.35
N ASP A 137 -11.77 11.27 19.21
CA ASP A 137 -12.42 12.50 18.76
C ASP A 137 -13.25 12.26 17.49
N GLY A 138 -14.57 12.07 17.69
CA GLY A 138 -15.52 11.87 16.60
C GLY A 138 -15.64 13.07 15.65
N VAL A 139 -15.35 14.29 16.11
CA VAL A 139 -15.39 15.49 15.27
C VAL A 139 -14.21 15.50 14.33
N ASP A 140 -13.00 15.28 14.85
CA ASP A 140 -11.79 15.19 14.02
C ASP A 140 -11.87 14.04 13.01
N PHE A 141 -12.43 12.89 13.42
CA PHE A 141 -12.71 11.78 12.50
C PHE A 141 -13.64 12.21 11.36
N VAL A 142 -14.80 12.82 11.67
CA VAL A 142 -15.75 13.24 10.63
C VAL A 142 -15.16 14.31 9.73
N VAL A 143 -14.51 15.33 10.30
CA VAL A 143 -13.88 16.42 9.53
C VAL A 143 -12.80 15.87 8.62
N SER A 144 -11.96 14.96 9.09
CA SER A 144 -10.87 14.39 8.29
C SER A 144 -11.39 13.47 7.16
N VAL A 145 -12.48 12.73 7.35
CA VAL A 145 -13.13 11.97 6.28
C VAL A 145 -13.79 12.89 5.25
N VAL A 146 -14.54 13.90 5.70
CA VAL A 146 -15.20 14.89 4.82
C VAL A 146 -14.16 15.68 4.01
N THR A 147 -13.05 16.06 4.61
CA THR A 147 -11.97 16.79 3.91
C THR A 147 -11.04 15.89 3.10
N LEU A 148 -11.34 14.58 2.97
CA LEU A 148 -10.53 13.60 2.24
C LEU A 148 -9.08 13.46 2.77
N HIS A 149 -8.86 13.73 4.05
CA HIS A 149 -7.62 13.40 4.75
C HIS A 149 -7.63 11.97 5.32
N ARG A 150 -8.79 11.31 5.33
CA ARG A 150 -8.97 9.90 5.73
C ARG A 150 -9.87 9.15 4.76
N THR A 151 -9.54 7.89 4.49
CA THR A 151 -10.35 6.95 3.70
C THR A 151 -10.28 5.54 4.30
N TYR A 152 -11.12 4.64 3.84
CA TYR A 152 -11.05 3.22 4.18
C TYR A 152 -10.44 2.43 3.02
N TYR A 153 -9.72 1.33 3.29
CA TYR A 153 -9.02 0.53 2.27
C TYR A 153 -9.93 0.06 1.12
N LEU A 154 -11.19 -0.29 1.39
CA LEU A 154 -12.14 -0.68 0.31
C LEU A 154 -12.80 0.52 -0.40
N VAL A 155 -12.48 1.75 0.00
CA VAL A 155 -13.09 3.00 -0.46
C VAL A 155 -12.04 3.95 -1.08
N ASP A 156 -10.75 3.71 -0.87
CA ASP A 156 -9.63 4.56 -1.33
C ASP A 156 -9.61 4.79 -2.86
N VAL A 157 -9.98 3.78 -3.67
CA VAL A 157 -10.13 3.92 -5.12
C VAL A 157 -11.22 4.92 -5.49
N MET A 158 -12.26 5.07 -4.68
CA MET A 158 -13.34 6.02 -4.93
C MET A 158 -12.88 7.46 -4.70
N VAL A 159 -12.03 7.69 -3.70
CA VAL A 159 -11.37 8.98 -3.48
C VAL A 159 -10.52 9.34 -4.69
N LEU A 160 -9.73 8.39 -5.21
CA LEU A 160 -9.01 8.58 -6.48
C LEU A 160 -9.97 8.99 -7.61
N TYR A 161 -11.10 8.32 -7.79
CA TYR A 161 -12.08 8.67 -8.83
C TYR A 161 -12.66 10.08 -8.71
N VAL A 162 -12.89 10.56 -7.49
CA VAL A 162 -13.33 11.94 -7.25
C VAL A 162 -12.30 12.91 -7.80
N LEU A 163 -11.04 12.73 -7.44
CA LEU A 163 -9.92 13.56 -7.88
C LEU A 163 -9.73 13.49 -9.40
N LEU A 164 -9.85 12.29 -9.99
CA LEU A 164 -9.76 12.07 -11.43
C LEU A 164 -10.87 12.81 -12.18
N LEU A 165 -12.12 12.77 -11.72
CA LEU A 165 -13.24 13.44 -12.41
C LEU A 165 -13.22 14.96 -12.25
N VAL A 166 -12.82 15.48 -11.09
CA VAL A 166 -12.59 16.92 -10.91
C VAL A 166 -11.51 17.40 -11.87
N SER A 167 -10.40 16.67 -11.95
CA SER A 167 -9.30 16.95 -12.88
C SER A 167 -9.73 16.78 -14.34
N ALA A 168 -10.60 15.82 -14.64
CA ALA A 168 -11.14 15.60 -15.98
C ALA A 168 -11.97 16.79 -16.47
N ALA A 169 -12.70 17.48 -15.59
CA ALA A 169 -13.43 18.69 -15.96
C ALA A 169 -12.47 19.76 -16.54
N LEU A 170 -11.30 19.94 -15.92
CA LEU A 170 -10.25 20.83 -16.44
C LEU A 170 -9.68 20.31 -17.76
N ALA A 171 -9.41 19.00 -17.86
CA ALA A 171 -8.91 18.41 -19.10
C ALA A 171 -9.89 18.59 -20.27
N PHE A 172 -11.21 18.50 -20.06
CA PHE A 172 -12.19 18.70 -21.13
C PHE A 172 -12.14 20.11 -21.73
N VAL A 173 -11.73 21.13 -20.98
CA VAL A 173 -11.50 22.48 -21.51
C VAL A 173 -10.39 22.47 -22.58
N LEU A 174 -9.32 21.69 -22.35
CA LEU A 174 -8.23 21.53 -23.32
C LEU A 174 -8.62 20.59 -24.46
N LEU A 175 -9.32 19.49 -24.17
CA LEU A 175 -9.74 18.52 -25.18
C LEU A 175 -10.64 19.15 -26.24
N VAL A 176 -11.64 19.94 -25.83
CA VAL A 176 -12.54 20.64 -26.77
C VAL A 176 -11.80 21.65 -27.65
N ARG A 177 -10.65 22.17 -27.21
CA ARG A 177 -9.75 23.03 -28.01
C ARG A 177 -8.82 22.25 -28.94
N GLY A 178 -8.96 20.93 -29.03
CA GLY A 178 -8.08 20.06 -29.82
C GLY A 178 -6.68 19.90 -29.22
N GLN A 179 -6.51 20.19 -27.92
CA GLN A 179 -5.22 20.16 -27.22
C GLN A 179 -4.98 18.82 -26.48
N SER A 180 -5.45 17.71 -27.04
CA SER A 180 -5.30 16.37 -26.45
C SER A 180 -3.86 15.96 -26.17
N ARG A 181 -2.92 16.35 -27.04
CA ARG A 181 -1.48 16.13 -26.83
C ARG A 181 -0.96 16.74 -25.52
N PHE A 182 -1.49 17.89 -25.10
CA PHE A 182 -1.05 18.57 -23.87
C PHE A 182 -1.64 17.91 -22.64
N VAL A 183 -2.89 17.42 -22.70
CA VAL A 183 -3.48 16.61 -21.63
C VAL A 183 -2.69 15.33 -21.44
N LEU A 184 -2.36 14.63 -22.54
CA LEU A 184 -1.59 13.40 -22.48
C LEU A 184 -0.15 13.66 -22.00
N ALA A 185 0.54 14.67 -22.54
CA ALA A 185 1.89 15.02 -22.11
C ALA A 185 1.94 15.43 -20.64
N GLY A 186 1.01 16.27 -20.17
CA GLY A 186 0.94 16.66 -18.77
C GLY A 186 0.70 15.47 -17.84
N SER A 187 -0.20 14.56 -18.21
CA SER A 187 -0.45 13.33 -17.47
C SER A 187 0.78 12.42 -17.39
N TRP A 188 1.46 12.17 -18.50
CA TRP A 188 2.65 11.32 -18.51
C TRP A 188 3.87 11.98 -17.85
N LEU A 189 4.02 13.31 -17.95
CA LEU A 189 5.06 14.04 -17.24
C LEU A 189 4.85 14.02 -15.73
N LEU A 190 3.60 14.14 -15.25
CA LEU A 190 3.29 14.00 -13.83
C LEU A 190 3.64 12.60 -13.31
N TRP A 191 3.29 11.56 -14.08
CA TRP A 191 3.64 10.18 -13.73
C TRP A 191 5.16 9.95 -13.74
N LEU A 192 5.89 10.41 -14.77
CA LEU A 192 7.34 10.32 -14.84
C LEU A 192 8.02 11.08 -13.70
N GLY A 193 7.51 12.28 -13.37
CA GLY A 193 7.97 13.06 -12.23
C GLY A 193 7.82 12.28 -10.93
N TYR A 194 6.68 11.59 -10.72
CA TYR A 194 6.48 10.71 -9.58
C TYR A 194 7.39 9.47 -9.58
N GLN A 195 7.71 8.91 -10.75
CA GLN A 195 8.63 7.76 -10.81
C GLN A 195 10.06 8.12 -10.39
N VAL A 196 10.51 9.34 -10.70
CA VAL A 196 11.88 9.81 -10.44
C VAL A 196 11.99 10.53 -9.08
N PHE A 197 10.98 11.33 -8.73
CA PHE A 197 10.93 12.15 -7.52
C PHE A 197 9.64 11.90 -6.74
N PRO A 198 9.41 10.66 -6.24
CA PRO A 198 8.15 10.29 -5.60
C PRO A 198 7.79 11.21 -4.44
N ASP A 199 8.76 11.61 -3.62
CA ASP A 199 8.54 12.48 -2.45
C ASP A 199 8.11 13.90 -2.83
N GLN A 200 8.61 14.42 -3.96
CA GLN A 200 8.34 15.79 -4.42
C GLN A 200 7.06 15.90 -5.23
N VAL A 201 6.65 14.80 -5.88
CA VAL A 201 5.50 14.74 -6.77
C VAL A 201 4.38 13.95 -6.10
N THR A 202 4.07 14.30 -4.85
CA THR A 202 2.95 13.73 -4.09
C THR A 202 1.75 14.69 -4.04
N MET A 203 0.64 14.23 -3.46
CA MET A 203 -0.42 15.15 -3.08
C MET A 203 0.08 16.08 -1.96
N PRO A 204 -0.37 17.35 -1.92
CA PRO A 204 0.09 18.29 -0.91
C PRO A 204 -0.37 17.93 0.51
N TRP A 205 -1.30 16.99 0.65
CA TRP A 205 -1.74 16.43 1.92
C TRP A 205 -1.75 14.89 1.86
N PRO A 206 -1.38 14.21 2.95
CA PRO A 206 -1.53 12.76 3.05
C PRO A 206 -3.00 12.38 3.23
N ILE A 207 -3.38 11.23 2.67
CA ILE A 207 -4.70 10.62 2.88
C ILE A 207 -4.50 9.34 3.68
N VAL A 208 -4.75 9.40 4.98
CA VAL A 208 -4.59 8.25 5.88
C VAL A 208 -5.56 7.15 5.45
N GLY A 209 -5.05 5.92 5.34
CA GLY A 209 -5.80 4.76 4.84
C GLY A 209 -5.76 4.58 3.31
N ASN A 210 -5.12 5.49 2.56
CA ASN A 210 -4.84 5.30 1.13
C ASN A 210 -3.44 4.68 0.96
N ASN A 211 -3.39 3.38 0.73
CA ASN A 211 -2.12 2.64 0.65
C ASN A 211 -1.76 2.20 -0.77
N LEU A 212 -2.67 2.39 -1.73
CA LEU A 212 -2.55 1.84 -3.07
C LEU A 212 -2.75 2.87 -4.18
N PHE A 213 -3.63 3.85 -4.02
CA PHE A 213 -4.10 4.68 -5.14
C PHE A 213 -3.54 6.10 -5.06
N TYR A 214 -2.23 6.24 -5.24
CA TYR A 214 -1.58 7.54 -5.32
C TYR A 214 -1.99 8.28 -6.60
N PHE A 215 -2.60 9.46 -6.46
CA PHE A 215 -3.11 10.23 -7.59
C PHE A 215 -2.06 10.49 -8.70
N PRO A 216 -0.82 10.94 -8.39
CA PRO A 216 0.21 11.19 -9.41
C PRO A 216 0.55 9.96 -10.26
N ALA A 217 0.54 8.78 -9.64
CA ALA A 217 0.76 7.50 -10.31
C ALA A 217 -0.45 7.10 -11.15
N TRP A 218 -1.63 6.97 -10.53
CA TRP A 218 -2.79 6.32 -11.14
C TRP A 218 -3.52 7.16 -12.18
N GLN A 219 -3.37 8.49 -12.14
CA GLN A 219 -4.00 9.36 -13.12
C GLN A 219 -3.57 9.08 -14.56
N VAL A 220 -2.37 8.54 -14.78
CA VAL A 220 -1.86 8.24 -16.14
C VAL A 220 -2.76 7.27 -16.91
N LEU A 221 -3.29 6.25 -16.23
CA LEU A 221 -4.19 5.27 -16.84
C LEU A 221 -5.53 5.91 -17.21
N PHE A 222 -6.08 6.71 -16.30
CA PHE A 222 -7.37 7.38 -16.51
C PHE A 222 -7.29 8.40 -17.65
N PHE A 223 -6.29 9.29 -17.65
CA PHE A 223 -6.18 10.34 -18.65
C PHE A 223 -5.76 9.80 -20.02
N THR A 224 -4.96 8.74 -20.07
CA THR A 224 -4.71 8.02 -21.33
C THR A 224 -6.02 7.47 -21.90
N GLY A 225 -6.83 6.81 -21.06
CA GLY A 225 -8.18 6.37 -21.45
C GLY A 225 -9.08 7.53 -21.88
N LEU A 226 -9.11 8.62 -21.12
CA LEU A 226 -9.92 9.82 -21.37
C LEU A 226 -9.64 10.42 -22.75
N VAL A 227 -8.36 10.62 -23.07
CA VAL A 227 -7.91 11.16 -24.36
C VAL A 227 -8.28 10.21 -25.49
N LEU A 228 -8.00 8.91 -25.35
CA LEU A 228 -8.36 7.91 -26.36
C LEU A 228 -9.88 7.87 -26.60
N GLY A 229 -10.68 7.99 -25.54
CA GLY A 229 -12.13 8.00 -25.64
C GLY A 229 -12.65 9.27 -26.32
N HIS A 230 -12.08 10.42 -25.98
CA HIS A 230 -12.42 11.69 -26.62
C HIS A 230 -12.12 11.67 -28.12
N GLU A 231 -10.89 11.28 -28.50
CA GLU A 231 -10.48 11.25 -29.91
C GLU A 231 -11.25 10.19 -30.71
N TRP A 232 -11.55 9.03 -30.11
CA TRP A 232 -12.41 8.04 -30.77
C TRP A 232 -13.79 8.62 -31.07
N GLU A 233 -14.41 9.31 -30.11
CA GLU A 233 -15.73 9.90 -30.35
C GLU A 233 -15.70 11.02 -31.39
N ARG A 234 -14.69 11.88 -31.34
CA ARG A 234 -14.49 12.96 -32.28
C ARG A 234 -14.27 12.45 -33.71
N GLU A 235 -13.49 11.39 -33.90
CA GLU A 235 -13.24 10.80 -35.22
C GLU A 235 -14.51 10.16 -35.81
N LEU A 236 -15.40 9.62 -34.97
CA LEU A 236 -16.71 9.13 -35.40
C LEU A 236 -17.66 10.27 -35.81
N ALA A 237 -17.63 11.38 -35.09
CA ALA A 237 -18.48 12.54 -35.37
C ALA A 237 -17.99 13.35 -36.59
N ARG A 238 -16.67 13.46 -36.76
CA ARG A 238 -16.02 14.24 -37.83
C ARG A 238 -14.83 13.46 -38.40
N PRO A 239 -15.08 12.48 -39.29
CA PRO A 239 -14.01 11.70 -39.90
C PRO A 239 -13.05 12.62 -40.64
N SER A 240 -11.78 12.62 -40.25
CA SER A 240 -10.77 13.46 -40.90
C SER A 240 -9.93 12.62 -41.85
N ALA A 241 -10.13 12.85 -43.15
CA ALA A 241 -9.47 12.06 -44.20
C ALA A 241 -7.94 12.09 -44.03
N GLY A 242 -7.34 10.93 -43.77
CA GLY A 242 -5.89 10.78 -43.64
C GLY A 242 -5.32 10.97 -42.23
N SER A 243 -6.18 11.16 -41.22
CA SER A 243 -5.76 11.29 -39.82
C SER A 243 -5.05 10.03 -39.30
N TYR A 244 -4.19 10.21 -38.30
CA TYR A 244 -3.52 9.10 -37.63
C TYR A 244 -4.53 8.11 -37.00
N ALA A 245 -5.61 8.64 -36.42
CA ALA A 245 -6.70 7.84 -35.85
C ALA A 245 -7.40 6.99 -36.92
N GLN A 246 -7.70 7.56 -38.09
CA GLN A 246 -8.33 6.83 -39.19
C GLN A 246 -7.43 5.70 -39.74
N ARG A 247 -6.10 5.93 -39.82
CA ARG A 247 -5.14 4.91 -40.23
C ARG A 247 -5.05 3.75 -39.23
N ILE A 248 -5.09 4.04 -37.93
CA ILE A 248 -5.10 3.00 -36.89
C ILE A 248 -6.43 2.24 -36.88
N LEU A 249 -7.56 2.96 -36.89
CA LEU A 249 -8.90 2.35 -36.89
C LEU A 249 -9.09 1.46 -38.12
N GLY A 250 -8.69 1.92 -39.31
CA GLY A 250 -8.73 1.09 -40.53
C GLY A 250 -7.84 -0.15 -40.48
N ARG A 251 -6.68 -0.09 -39.79
CA ARG A 251 -5.85 -1.28 -39.55
C ARG A 251 -6.48 -2.26 -38.56
N VAL A 252 -7.11 -1.76 -37.50
CA VAL A 252 -7.82 -2.59 -36.51
C VAL A 252 -9.05 -3.27 -37.11
N GLU A 253 -9.71 -2.64 -38.09
CA GLU A 253 -10.82 -3.21 -38.84
C GLU A 253 -10.38 -4.37 -39.74
N SER A 254 -9.16 -4.33 -40.29
CA SER A 254 -8.59 -5.46 -41.04
C SER A 254 -8.54 -6.72 -40.18
N LYS A 255 -9.28 -7.74 -40.60
CA LYS A 255 -9.37 -9.03 -39.91
C LYS A 255 -8.02 -9.74 -39.85
N GLU A 256 -7.23 -9.65 -40.91
CA GLU A 256 -5.90 -10.28 -40.97
C GLU A 256 -4.93 -9.60 -40.00
N TRP A 257 -4.89 -8.26 -40.00
CA TRP A 257 -4.05 -7.50 -39.08
C TRP A 257 -4.43 -7.78 -37.62
N ARG A 258 -5.73 -7.73 -37.31
CA ARG A 258 -6.24 -8.00 -35.95
C ARG A 258 -5.85 -9.38 -35.45
N ARG A 259 -5.96 -10.41 -36.29
CA ARG A 259 -5.54 -11.78 -35.92
C ARG A 259 -4.03 -11.87 -35.71
N ARG A 260 -3.21 -11.25 -36.56
CA ARG A 260 -1.75 -11.21 -36.39
C ARG A 260 -1.36 -10.49 -35.11
N ALA A 261 -1.92 -9.32 -34.85
CA ALA A 261 -1.67 -8.54 -33.64
C ALA A 261 -2.12 -9.31 -32.39
N LEU A 262 -3.28 -9.98 -32.44
CA LEU A 262 -3.77 -10.83 -31.35
C LEU A 262 -2.84 -12.02 -31.10
N LEU A 263 -2.36 -12.69 -32.14
CA LEU A 263 -1.40 -13.81 -32.00
C LEU A 263 -0.09 -13.33 -31.38
N ILE A 264 0.51 -12.27 -31.90
CA ILE A 264 1.77 -11.71 -31.36
C ILE A 264 1.56 -11.29 -29.90
N GLY A 265 0.52 -10.52 -29.61
CA GLY A 265 0.21 -10.08 -28.26
C GLY A 265 -0.06 -11.24 -27.30
N ALA A 266 -0.80 -12.26 -27.73
CA ALA A 266 -1.06 -13.45 -26.93
C ALA A 266 0.21 -14.28 -26.69
N SER A 267 1.11 -14.39 -27.66
CA SER A 267 2.40 -15.05 -27.50
C SER A 267 3.29 -14.30 -26.50
N VAL A 268 3.39 -12.97 -26.59
CA VAL A 268 4.14 -12.17 -25.62
C VAL A 268 3.51 -12.28 -24.23
N LEU A 269 2.18 -12.23 -24.13
CA LEU A 269 1.48 -12.39 -22.85
C LEU A 269 1.71 -13.79 -22.26
N ALA A 270 1.69 -14.84 -23.09
CA ALA A 270 2.01 -16.19 -22.65
C ALA A 270 3.44 -16.28 -22.10
N LEU A 271 4.42 -15.64 -22.74
CA LEU A 271 5.79 -15.57 -22.23
C LEU A 271 5.86 -14.83 -20.88
N VAL A 272 5.12 -13.73 -20.72
CA VAL A 272 5.04 -13.01 -19.44
C VAL A 272 4.40 -13.88 -18.34
N ILE A 273 3.36 -14.64 -18.66
CA ILE A 273 2.71 -15.57 -17.73
C ILE A 273 3.66 -16.71 -17.35
N VAL A 274 4.36 -17.29 -18.32
CA VAL A 274 5.37 -18.34 -18.07
C VAL A 274 6.49 -17.78 -17.20
N PHE A 275 6.99 -16.59 -17.51
CA PHE A 275 7.98 -15.93 -16.67
C PHE A 275 7.45 -15.69 -15.25
N TYR A 276 6.24 -15.16 -15.10
CA TYR A 276 5.59 -14.98 -13.79
C TYR A 276 5.45 -16.30 -13.00
N ALA A 277 5.08 -17.39 -13.68
CA ALA A 277 4.92 -18.70 -13.05
C ALA A 277 6.26 -19.35 -12.66
N LEU A 278 7.33 -19.06 -13.42
CA LEU A 278 8.66 -19.65 -13.21
C LEU A 278 9.63 -18.71 -12.48
N GLN A 279 9.26 -17.46 -12.22
CA GLN A 279 10.18 -16.43 -11.71
C GLN A 279 10.87 -16.85 -10.41
N ASP A 280 10.16 -17.50 -9.49
CA ASP A 280 10.74 -17.97 -8.23
C ASP A 280 11.80 -19.05 -8.49
N MET A 281 11.50 -20.03 -9.34
CA MET A 281 12.46 -21.05 -9.76
C MET A 281 13.68 -20.44 -10.48
N LEU A 282 13.44 -19.49 -11.39
CA LEU A 282 14.49 -18.82 -12.16
C LEU A 282 15.40 -17.97 -11.28
N LEU A 283 14.82 -17.23 -10.33
CA LEU A 283 15.58 -16.41 -9.38
C LEU A 283 16.35 -17.29 -8.39
N ARG A 284 15.75 -18.38 -7.89
CA ARG A 284 16.47 -19.37 -7.05
C ARG A 284 17.62 -20.03 -7.78
N PHE A 285 17.46 -20.29 -9.09
CA PHE A 285 18.55 -20.81 -9.91
C PHE A 285 19.64 -19.76 -10.13
N ALA A 286 19.28 -18.52 -10.49
CA ALA A 286 20.22 -17.45 -10.78
C ALA A 286 21.01 -16.98 -9.55
N PHE A 287 20.38 -16.97 -8.37
CA PHE A 287 20.97 -16.56 -7.09
C PHE A 287 21.25 -17.76 -6.18
N ARG A 288 21.46 -18.95 -6.76
CA ARG A 288 21.72 -20.19 -6.04
C ARG A 288 22.91 -20.07 -5.08
N ASP A 289 23.95 -19.36 -5.51
CA ASP A 289 25.22 -19.28 -4.77
C ASP A 289 25.23 -18.16 -3.72
N SER A 290 24.33 -17.17 -3.82
CA SER A 290 24.24 -16.04 -2.87
C SER A 290 23.10 -16.16 -1.87
N GLY A 291 22.05 -16.95 -2.17
CA GLY A 291 20.87 -17.09 -1.31
C GLY A 291 19.88 -15.92 -1.43
N ASP A 292 20.13 -14.94 -2.30
CA ASP A 292 19.36 -13.68 -2.39
C ASP A 292 18.09 -13.76 -3.25
N ALA A 293 17.64 -14.94 -3.65
CA ALA A 293 16.53 -15.10 -4.59
C ALA A 293 15.23 -14.40 -4.11
N ALA A 294 14.94 -14.45 -2.81
CA ALA A 294 13.79 -13.78 -2.21
C ALA A 294 13.91 -12.25 -2.23
N ALA A 295 15.11 -11.72 -1.94
CA ALA A 295 15.39 -10.28 -2.00
C ALA A 295 15.35 -9.77 -3.45
N ALA A 296 15.87 -10.56 -4.39
CA ALA A 296 15.79 -10.26 -5.82
C ALA A 296 14.34 -10.26 -6.31
N GLN A 297 13.50 -11.20 -5.84
CA GLN A 297 12.07 -11.22 -6.15
C GLN A 297 11.36 -9.99 -5.58
N ALA A 298 11.59 -9.66 -4.31
CA ALA A 298 11.01 -8.46 -3.69
C ALA A 298 11.44 -7.19 -4.43
N THR A 299 12.71 -7.11 -4.84
CA THR A 299 13.24 -5.99 -5.64
C THR A 299 12.56 -5.91 -7.00
N LEU A 300 12.45 -7.02 -7.73
CA LEU A 300 11.74 -7.07 -9.02
C LEU A 300 10.31 -6.53 -8.90
N LEU A 301 9.60 -6.98 -7.88
CA LEU A 301 8.21 -6.61 -7.68
C LEU A 301 8.05 -5.16 -7.23
N THR A 302 8.91 -4.65 -6.37
CA THR A 302 8.82 -3.27 -5.84
C THR A 302 9.33 -2.23 -6.84
N THR A 303 10.40 -2.53 -7.57
CA THR A 303 11.04 -1.57 -8.50
C THR A 303 10.43 -1.61 -9.90
N VAL A 304 9.99 -2.78 -10.38
CA VAL A 304 9.51 -2.95 -11.76
C VAL A 304 7.99 -3.08 -11.83
N PHE A 305 7.37 -3.74 -10.85
CA PHE A 305 5.95 -4.10 -10.90
C PHE A 305 5.10 -3.60 -9.72
N SER A 306 5.57 -2.60 -8.95
CA SER A 306 4.82 -2.12 -7.78
C SER A 306 3.47 -1.59 -8.22
N LYS A 307 2.41 -2.05 -7.54
CA LYS A 307 1.03 -1.69 -7.80
C LYS A 307 0.75 -0.25 -7.36
N ALA A 308 1.14 0.08 -6.13
CA ALA A 308 0.86 1.39 -5.56
C ALA A 308 1.47 2.53 -6.41
N ASP A 309 2.70 2.31 -6.89
CA ASP A 309 3.45 3.29 -7.66
C ASP A 309 3.19 3.23 -9.16
N LEU A 310 2.46 2.21 -9.64
CA LEU A 310 2.35 1.85 -11.06
C LEU A 310 3.69 1.93 -11.78
N ARG A 311 4.66 1.12 -11.34
CA ARG A 311 6.00 1.07 -11.96
C ARG A 311 5.92 0.68 -13.44
N PHE A 312 6.98 1.02 -14.19
CA PHE A 312 7.04 0.88 -15.65
C PHE A 312 6.62 -0.50 -16.16
N GLY A 313 7.10 -1.59 -15.54
CA GLY A 313 6.77 -2.95 -15.95
C GLY A 313 5.29 -3.24 -15.81
N ARG A 314 4.65 -2.78 -14.73
CA ARG A 314 3.21 -2.95 -14.51
C ARG A 314 2.37 -2.21 -15.56
N VAL A 315 2.74 -0.97 -15.91
CA VAL A 315 2.06 -0.21 -16.98
C VAL A 315 2.21 -0.92 -18.34
N ALA A 316 3.39 -1.47 -18.64
CA ALA A 316 3.64 -2.20 -19.88
C ALA A 316 2.83 -3.50 -19.95
N VAL A 317 2.82 -4.30 -18.88
CA VAL A 317 2.04 -5.55 -18.81
C VAL A 317 0.54 -5.24 -18.86
N PHE A 318 0.08 -4.19 -18.17
CA PHE A 318 -1.29 -3.72 -18.27
C PHE A 318 -1.68 -3.41 -19.73
N ALA A 319 -0.86 -2.63 -20.45
CA ALA A 319 -1.14 -2.27 -21.83
C ALA A 319 -1.23 -3.51 -22.73
N LEU A 320 -0.32 -4.47 -22.56
CA LEU A 320 -0.34 -5.75 -23.27
C LEU A 320 -1.62 -6.54 -23.00
N VAL A 321 -1.98 -6.74 -21.73
CA VAL A 321 -3.19 -7.46 -21.31
C VAL A 321 -4.43 -6.78 -21.88
N PHE A 322 -4.54 -5.45 -21.75
CA PHE A 322 -5.68 -4.70 -22.25
C PHE A 322 -5.84 -4.84 -23.77
N VAL A 323 -4.75 -4.68 -24.53
CA VAL A 323 -4.77 -4.81 -26.00
C VAL A 323 -5.19 -6.22 -26.41
N VAL A 324 -4.62 -7.26 -25.80
CA VAL A 324 -4.98 -8.66 -26.09
C VAL A 324 -6.45 -8.91 -25.80
N LEU A 325 -6.95 -8.50 -24.63
CA LEU A 325 -8.35 -8.67 -24.25
C LEU A 325 -9.30 -7.87 -25.16
N PHE A 326 -8.94 -6.66 -25.55
CA PHE A 326 -9.74 -5.84 -26.46
C PHE A 326 -9.81 -6.45 -27.87
N LEU A 327 -8.68 -6.92 -28.41
CA LEU A 327 -8.65 -7.59 -29.71
C LEU A 327 -9.40 -8.93 -29.68
N ALA A 328 -9.27 -9.72 -28.60
CA ALA A 328 -10.03 -10.94 -28.38
C ALA A 328 -11.55 -10.67 -28.29
N ALA A 329 -11.95 -9.65 -27.53
CA ALA A 329 -13.34 -9.21 -27.44
C ALA A 329 -13.90 -8.74 -28.80
N THR A 330 -13.03 -8.24 -29.68
CA THR A 330 -13.40 -7.82 -31.03
C THR A 330 -13.53 -9.00 -31.99
N GLU A 331 -12.57 -9.93 -31.99
CA GLU A 331 -12.54 -11.07 -32.92
C GLU A 331 -13.55 -12.16 -32.55
N TRP A 332 -13.72 -12.44 -31.25
CA TRP A 332 -14.55 -13.53 -30.74
C TRP A 332 -15.83 -13.06 -30.06
N TRP A 333 -16.30 -11.85 -30.39
CA TRP A 333 -17.45 -11.22 -29.74
C TRP A 333 -18.68 -12.14 -29.64
N THR A 334 -19.09 -12.77 -30.74
CA THR A 334 -20.29 -13.62 -30.77
C THR A 334 -20.18 -14.80 -29.81
N LEU A 335 -18.99 -15.39 -29.70
CA LEU A 335 -18.72 -16.50 -28.79
C LEU A 335 -18.75 -16.02 -27.33
N LEU A 336 -17.99 -14.96 -27.03
CA LEU A 336 -17.91 -14.40 -25.67
C LEU A 336 -19.27 -13.91 -25.16
N ARG A 337 -20.03 -13.22 -26.03
CA ARG A 337 -21.38 -12.73 -25.72
C ARG A 337 -22.34 -13.89 -25.42
N ARG A 338 -22.26 -14.99 -26.17
CA ARG A 338 -23.10 -16.17 -25.93
C ARG A 338 -22.70 -16.91 -24.65
N ALA A 339 -21.41 -17.10 -24.43
CA ALA A 339 -20.89 -17.88 -23.30
C ALA A 339 -21.13 -17.18 -21.95
N VAL A 340 -20.73 -15.92 -21.83
CA VAL A 340 -20.69 -15.20 -20.55
C VAL A 340 -21.30 -13.79 -20.60
N GLY A 341 -21.75 -13.34 -21.78
CA GLY A 341 -22.28 -11.99 -21.95
C GLY A 341 -23.52 -11.68 -21.11
N TRP A 342 -24.33 -12.70 -20.77
CA TRP A 342 -25.50 -12.56 -19.89
C TRP A 342 -25.13 -12.16 -18.45
N LEU A 343 -23.91 -12.51 -18.00
CA LEU A 343 -23.38 -12.20 -16.68
C LEU A 343 -22.52 -10.92 -16.72
N VAL A 344 -21.52 -10.91 -17.60
CA VAL A 344 -20.44 -9.92 -17.60
C VAL A 344 -20.93 -8.55 -18.08
N VAL A 345 -21.72 -8.50 -19.17
CA VAL A 345 -22.16 -7.21 -19.75
C VAL A 345 -23.06 -6.43 -18.78
N PRO A 346 -24.08 -7.02 -18.11
CA PRO A 346 -24.90 -6.28 -17.15
C PRO A 346 -24.13 -5.71 -15.96
N LEU A 347 -23.19 -6.49 -15.39
CA LEU A 347 -22.30 -6.03 -14.32
C LEU A 347 -21.46 -4.86 -14.82
N GLY A 348 -20.90 -4.99 -16.02
CA GLY A 348 -20.19 -3.92 -16.71
C GLY A 348 -21.04 -2.67 -16.88
N GLN A 349 -22.27 -2.77 -17.40
CA GLN A 349 -23.14 -1.62 -17.66
C GLN A 349 -23.53 -0.85 -16.40
N ASN A 350 -23.54 -1.53 -15.25
CA ASN A 350 -23.91 -0.99 -13.94
C ASN A 350 -22.72 -1.00 -12.97
N ALA A 351 -21.50 -0.85 -13.49
CA ALA A 351 -20.26 -1.05 -12.75
C ALA A 351 -20.18 -0.30 -11.42
N LEU A 352 -20.67 0.95 -11.33
CA LEU A 352 -20.65 1.67 -10.05
C LEU A 352 -21.55 0.98 -9.01
N TYR A 353 -22.77 0.61 -9.39
CA TYR A 353 -23.68 -0.06 -8.48
C TYR A 353 -23.15 -1.45 -8.10
N ALA A 354 -22.67 -2.22 -9.08
CA ALA A 354 -22.06 -3.52 -8.83
C ALA A 354 -20.82 -3.39 -7.91
N TYR A 355 -20.05 -2.31 -8.08
CA TYR A 355 -18.95 -1.97 -7.20
C TYR A 355 -19.48 -1.67 -5.76
N SER A 356 -20.41 -0.75 -5.57
CA SER A 356 -20.91 -0.46 -4.22
C SER A 356 -21.57 -1.67 -3.52
N ALA A 357 -22.33 -2.46 -4.27
CA ALA A 357 -23.00 -3.65 -3.74
C ALA A 357 -22.00 -4.73 -3.30
N HIS A 358 -20.94 -4.97 -4.09
CA HIS A 358 -19.97 -6.00 -3.69
C HIS A 358 -19.15 -5.60 -2.47
N VAL A 359 -18.83 -4.32 -2.26
CA VAL A 359 -18.05 -3.94 -1.07
C VAL A 359 -18.85 -4.26 0.21
N LEU A 360 -20.17 -3.99 0.20
CA LEU A 360 -21.06 -4.37 1.30
C LEU A 360 -21.14 -5.88 1.50
N ILE A 361 -21.25 -6.64 0.40
CA ILE A 361 -21.29 -8.11 0.45
C ILE A 361 -19.95 -8.66 0.94
N ALA A 362 -18.83 -8.13 0.48
CA ALA A 362 -17.50 -8.55 0.88
C ALA A 362 -17.31 -8.34 2.40
N LEU A 363 -17.76 -7.21 2.94
CA LEU A 363 -17.74 -6.94 4.38
C LEU A 363 -18.59 -7.95 5.18
N ALA A 364 -19.81 -8.22 4.73
CA ALA A 364 -20.71 -9.19 5.38
C ALA A 364 -20.17 -10.63 5.30
N VAL A 365 -19.62 -11.01 4.15
CA VAL A 365 -18.98 -12.31 3.94
C VAL A 365 -17.75 -12.43 4.82
N ALA A 366 -16.90 -11.41 4.88
CA ALA A 366 -15.71 -11.40 5.71
C ALA A 366 -16.05 -11.60 7.19
N TYR A 367 -17.05 -10.87 7.70
CA TYR A 367 -17.55 -11.05 9.06
C TYR A 367 -18.01 -12.50 9.31
N GLU A 368 -18.81 -13.08 8.42
CA GLU A 368 -19.27 -14.46 8.57
C GLU A 368 -18.14 -15.50 8.45
N LEU A 369 -17.14 -15.25 7.62
CA LEU A 369 -15.98 -16.13 7.48
C LEU A 369 -15.11 -16.10 8.74
N VAL A 370 -14.76 -14.92 9.24
CA VAL A 370 -14.01 -14.75 10.49
C VAL A 370 -14.78 -15.36 11.67
N ARG A 371 -16.10 -15.11 11.77
CA ARG A 371 -16.96 -15.68 12.82
C ARG A 371 -16.99 -17.22 12.82
N ARG A 372 -16.86 -17.85 11.65
CA ARG A 372 -16.97 -19.31 11.50
C ARG A 372 -15.62 -20.04 11.53
N PHE A 373 -14.57 -19.41 11.03
CA PHE A 373 -13.27 -20.04 10.79
C PHE A 373 -12.13 -19.39 11.58
N GLY A 374 -12.37 -18.33 12.34
CA GLY A 374 -11.32 -17.59 13.07
C GLY A 374 -10.49 -16.68 12.15
N ASP A 375 -10.02 -17.21 11.01
CA ASP A 375 -9.28 -16.48 9.96
C ASP A 375 -9.88 -16.77 8.57
N ILE A 376 -9.95 -15.74 7.73
CA ILE A 376 -10.37 -15.85 6.33
C ILE A 376 -9.42 -16.71 5.48
N ASN A 377 -8.16 -16.84 5.89
CA ASN A 377 -7.16 -17.67 5.22
C ASN A 377 -7.33 -19.17 5.48
N GLU A 378 -8.02 -19.54 6.55
CA GLU A 378 -8.29 -20.95 6.91
C GLU A 378 -9.49 -21.54 6.15
N VAL A 379 -10.20 -20.72 5.37
CA VAL A 379 -11.33 -21.16 4.57
C VAL A 379 -10.83 -22.07 3.42
N PRO A 380 -11.36 -23.30 3.28
CA PRO A 380 -10.96 -24.19 2.20
C PRO A 380 -11.17 -23.56 0.82
N ALA A 381 -10.18 -23.65 -0.06
CA ALA A 381 -10.18 -22.92 -1.34
C ALA A 381 -11.42 -23.18 -2.23
N ARG A 382 -11.99 -24.40 -2.17
CA ARG A 382 -13.22 -24.75 -2.90
C ARG A 382 -14.46 -24.07 -2.30
N VAL A 383 -14.52 -23.95 -0.98
CA VAL A 383 -15.60 -23.27 -0.26
C VAL A 383 -15.53 -21.77 -0.54
N ASN A 384 -14.33 -21.18 -0.44
CA ASN A 384 -14.14 -19.77 -0.75
C ASN A 384 -14.49 -19.45 -2.21
N ALA A 385 -14.07 -20.28 -3.17
CA ALA A 385 -14.46 -20.14 -4.57
C ALA A 385 -15.99 -20.20 -4.76
N ALA A 386 -16.70 -21.08 -4.05
CA ALA A 386 -18.15 -21.16 -4.11
C ALA A 386 -18.82 -19.89 -3.53
N ILE A 387 -18.28 -19.34 -2.44
CA ILE A 387 -18.74 -18.08 -1.84
C ILE A 387 -18.53 -16.92 -2.82
N GLN A 388 -17.35 -16.83 -3.44
CA GLN A 388 -17.04 -15.83 -4.46
C GLN A 388 -17.99 -15.90 -5.66
N VAL A 389 -18.25 -17.11 -6.18
CA VAL A 389 -19.25 -17.31 -7.26
C VAL A 389 -20.65 -16.89 -6.80
N GLY A 390 -21.05 -17.27 -5.58
CA GLY A 390 -22.32 -16.88 -4.99
C GLY A 390 -22.47 -15.36 -4.87
N ALA A 391 -21.43 -14.66 -4.42
CA ALA A 391 -21.39 -13.21 -4.34
C ALA A 391 -21.52 -12.53 -5.71
N ILE A 392 -20.81 -13.04 -6.73
CA ILE A 392 -20.92 -12.55 -8.12
C ILE A 392 -22.35 -12.70 -8.63
N LEU A 393 -22.96 -13.88 -8.44
CA LEU A 393 -24.33 -14.16 -8.89
C LEU A 393 -25.35 -13.32 -8.12
N LEU A 394 -25.14 -13.08 -6.83
CA LEU A 394 -25.98 -12.20 -6.02
C LEU A 394 -25.93 -10.77 -6.54
N VAL A 395 -24.74 -10.20 -6.76
CA VAL A 395 -24.62 -8.84 -7.31
C VAL A 395 -25.22 -8.75 -8.71
N TRP A 396 -25.01 -9.76 -9.55
CA TRP A 396 -25.64 -9.84 -10.86
C TRP A 396 -27.17 -9.85 -10.72
N ALA A 397 -27.75 -10.66 -9.83
CA ALA A 397 -29.19 -10.70 -9.60
C ALA A 397 -29.72 -9.34 -9.12
N LEU A 398 -29.02 -8.69 -8.18
CA LEU A 398 -29.37 -7.35 -7.69
C LEU A 398 -29.36 -6.30 -8.81
N VAL A 399 -28.37 -6.35 -9.72
CA VAL A 399 -28.34 -5.51 -10.92
C VAL A 399 -29.54 -5.77 -11.83
N GLN A 400 -30.07 -7.00 -11.88
CA GLN A 400 -31.21 -7.32 -12.72
C GLN A 400 -32.56 -6.83 -12.15
N ILE A 401 -32.68 -6.60 -10.84
CA ILE A 401 -33.94 -6.22 -10.19
C ILE A 401 -34.30 -4.75 -10.47
N ARG A 402 -35.49 -4.52 -11.06
CA ARG A 402 -35.98 -3.19 -11.51
C ARG A 402 -36.11 -2.11 -10.40
N PRO A 403 -36.69 -2.37 -9.21
CA PRO A 403 -36.79 -1.35 -8.16
C PRO A 403 -35.41 -0.91 -7.63
N VAL A 404 -34.43 -1.81 -7.63
CA VAL A 404 -33.03 -1.50 -7.25
C VAL A 404 -32.37 -0.59 -8.29
N ARG A 405 -32.63 -0.80 -9.59
CA ARG A 405 -32.18 0.14 -10.66
C ARG A 405 -32.80 1.52 -10.52
N ALA A 406 -34.05 1.61 -10.07
CA ALA A 406 -34.74 2.88 -9.82
C ALA A 406 -34.17 3.61 -8.58
N LEU A 407 -33.84 2.87 -7.52
CA LEU A 407 -33.24 3.42 -6.30
C LEU A 407 -31.81 3.94 -6.55
N ALA A 408 -31.00 3.17 -7.28
CA ALA A 408 -29.63 3.54 -7.67
C ALA A 408 -29.54 4.76 -8.59
N SER A 409 -30.67 5.19 -9.18
CA SER A 409 -30.74 6.33 -10.11
C SER A 409 -31.39 7.59 -9.54
N SER A 410 -31.85 7.59 -8.27
CA SER A 410 -32.53 8.74 -7.65
C SER A 410 -31.59 9.59 -6.79
N PRO A 411 -31.20 10.82 -7.20
CA PRO A 411 -30.27 11.67 -6.45
C PRO A 411 -30.81 12.20 -5.11
N ARG A 412 -32.14 12.19 -4.91
CA ARG A 412 -32.81 12.81 -3.74
C ARG A 412 -32.58 12.04 -2.43
N LEU A 413 -32.18 10.77 -2.51
CA LEU A 413 -31.93 9.92 -1.34
C LEU A 413 -30.45 9.92 -0.89
N TRP A 414 -29.53 10.46 -1.70
CA TRP A 414 -28.08 10.30 -1.48
C TRP A 414 -27.43 11.41 -0.66
N PHE A 415 -28.05 12.59 -0.62
CA PHE A 415 -27.51 13.74 0.11
C PHE A 415 -27.73 13.69 1.64
N PRO A 416 -28.89 13.25 2.18
CA PRO A 416 -29.11 13.25 3.62
C PRO A 416 -28.42 12.08 4.34
N VAL A 417 -28.04 11.01 3.62
CA VAL A 417 -27.49 9.78 4.19
C VAL A 417 -26.09 9.94 4.79
N PRO A 418 -25.07 10.51 4.08
CA PRO A 418 -23.77 10.80 4.69
C PRO A 418 -23.86 11.75 5.88
N VAL A 419 -24.77 12.73 5.84
CA VAL A 419 -24.97 13.67 6.95
C VAL A 419 -25.60 12.96 8.14
N ALA A 420 -26.64 12.16 7.93
CA ALA A 420 -27.26 11.37 8.99
C ALA A 420 -26.31 10.33 9.60
N LEU A 421 -25.48 9.70 8.78
CA LEU A 421 -24.46 8.73 9.23
C LEU A 421 -23.28 9.42 9.91
N GLY A 422 -22.88 10.62 9.47
CA GLY A 422 -21.91 11.45 10.18
C GLY A 422 -22.43 11.90 11.54
N ILE A 423 -23.70 12.32 11.63
CA ILE A 423 -24.36 12.63 12.91
C ILE A 423 -24.46 11.36 13.78
N ALA A 424 -24.83 10.22 13.21
CA ALA A 424 -24.87 8.96 13.94
C ALA A 424 -23.48 8.55 14.45
N ALA A 425 -22.43 8.70 13.65
CA ALA A 425 -21.05 8.47 14.05
C ALA A 425 -20.64 9.43 15.19
N LEU A 426 -20.95 10.73 15.09
CA LEU A 426 -20.69 11.71 16.15
C LEU A 426 -21.39 11.36 17.48
N VAL A 427 -22.60 10.78 17.42
CA VAL A 427 -23.38 10.39 18.60
C VAL A 427 -22.93 9.05 19.19
N MET A 428 -22.47 8.12 18.34
CA MET A 428 -22.14 6.76 18.73
C MET A 428 -20.67 6.59 19.13
N LEU A 429 -19.72 7.24 18.45
CA LEU A 429 -18.28 7.10 18.70
C LEU A 429 -17.85 7.42 20.14
N PRO A 430 -18.38 8.46 20.81
CA PRO A 430 -18.08 8.72 22.22
C PRO A 430 -18.58 7.63 23.18
N ARG A 431 -19.55 6.80 22.76
CA ARG A 431 -20.10 5.67 23.54
C ARG A 431 -19.30 4.38 23.36
N PHE A 432 -18.38 4.36 22.40
CA PHE A 432 -17.42 3.28 22.18
C PHE A 432 -16.04 3.59 22.79
N ALA A 433 -15.86 4.76 23.40
CA ALA A 433 -14.74 5.01 24.30
C ALA A 433 -14.85 4.03 25.49
N PRO A 434 -13.81 3.23 25.78
CA PRO A 434 -13.91 2.18 26.79
C PRO A 434 -13.91 2.81 28.19
N ASP A 435 -15.12 2.98 28.74
CA ASP A 435 -15.36 3.15 30.18
C ASP A 435 -16.41 2.15 30.71
N SER A 436 -16.89 1.21 29.90
CA SER A 436 -17.92 0.25 30.35
C SER A 436 -17.38 -1.18 30.41
N GLY A 437 -17.12 -1.65 31.63
CA GLY A 437 -16.74 -3.03 31.96
C GLY A 437 -17.76 -4.09 31.52
N ILE A 438 -17.72 -4.47 30.25
CA ILE A 438 -18.42 -5.64 29.72
C ILE A 438 -17.39 -6.76 29.55
N SER A 439 -17.25 -7.59 30.59
CA SER A 439 -16.61 -8.89 30.49
C SER A 439 -17.51 -9.83 29.70
N LEU A 440 -17.18 -10.13 28.45
CA LEU A 440 -17.79 -11.25 27.74
C LEU A 440 -16.93 -12.50 27.96
N ASN A 441 -17.43 -13.37 28.83
CA ASN A 441 -17.00 -14.75 28.96
C ASN A 441 -16.94 -15.42 27.57
N ALA A 442 -15.73 -15.68 27.08
CA ALA A 442 -15.49 -16.52 25.91
C ALA A 442 -14.76 -17.80 26.34
N THR A 443 -15.47 -18.67 27.06
CA THR A 443 -15.09 -20.10 27.13
C THR A 443 -15.53 -20.78 25.84
N ALA A 444 -14.70 -20.67 24.80
CA ALA A 444 -14.64 -21.60 23.67
C ALA A 444 -13.25 -21.46 23.02
N PRO A 445 -12.50 -22.55 22.80
CA PRO A 445 -11.16 -22.48 22.24
C PRO A 445 -11.27 -22.11 20.77
N VAL A 446 -10.99 -20.84 20.46
CA VAL A 446 -10.74 -20.40 19.09
C VAL A 446 -9.30 -20.81 18.78
N ALA A 447 -9.14 -21.69 17.79
CA ALA A 447 -7.84 -22.11 17.29
C ALA A 447 -7.01 -20.88 16.90
N ALA A 448 -5.74 -20.87 17.30
CA ALA A 448 -4.80 -19.79 17.08
C ALA A 448 -4.67 -19.48 15.57
N PRO A 449 -4.83 -18.21 15.13
CA PRO A 449 -4.53 -17.84 13.76
C PRO A 449 -3.02 -17.90 13.55
N ASN A 450 -2.60 -18.68 12.57
CA ASN A 450 -1.21 -18.86 12.20
C ASN A 450 -0.52 -17.53 11.87
N ALA A 451 0.74 -17.41 12.29
CA ALA A 451 1.66 -16.31 12.00
C ALA A 451 1.79 -16.05 10.48
N ALA A 452 1.06 -15.06 9.96
CA ALA A 452 1.24 -14.49 8.64
C ALA A 452 2.16 -13.25 8.74
N SER A 453 3.37 -13.42 8.22
CA SER A 453 4.59 -12.61 8.33
C SER A 453 4.50 -11.12 7.92
N SER A 454 5.47 -10.31 8.36
CA SER A 454 5.76 -8.95 7.88
C SER A 454 5.95 -8.83 6.35
N ALA A 455 6.19 -9.95 5.65
CA ALA A 455 6.14 -10.00 4.19
C ALA A 455 4.73 -9.72 3.66
N ASP A 456 3.67 -10.05 4.40
CA ASP A 456 2.27 -9.86 4.02
C ASP A 456 1.87 -8.38 3.92
N ALA A 457 2.55 -7.47 4.63
CA ALA A 457 2.32 -6.02 4.52
C ALA A 457 3.02 -5.40 3.29
N ALA A 458 4.22 -5.85 2.96
CA ALA A 458 4.92 -5.48 1.71
C ALA A 458 4.23 -6.10 0.48
N VAL A 459 3.74 -7.33 0.63
CA VAL A 459 2.89 -8.07 -0.31
C VAL A 459 1.52 -7.41 -0.43
N ALA A 460 0.89 -6.92 0.64
CA ALA A 460 -0.37 -6.18 0.55
C ALA A 460 -0.20 -4.86 -0.21
N ARG A 461 0.93 -4.16 -0.04
CA ARG A 461 1.30 -2.99 -0.87
C ARG A 461 1.56 -3.35 -2.34
N THR A 462 2.10 -4.55 -2.59
CA THR A 462 2.46 -5.03 -3.94
C THR A 462 1.29 -5.70 -4.69
N TYR A 463 0.38 -6.35 -3.96
CA TYR A 463 -0.61 -7.31 -4.46
C TYR A 463 -2.02 -7.15 -3.89
N GLY A 464 -2.29 -6.18 -3.01
CA GLY A 464 -3.63 -5.78 -2.54
C GLY A 464 -4.56 -6.88 -1.99
N THR A 465 -4.02 -8.03 -1.59
CA THR A 465 -4.62 -9.02 -0.66
C THR A 465 -3.49 -9.85 -0.04
N ALA A 466 -3.69 -10.31 1.20
CA ALA A 466 -2.74 -11.20 1.87
C ALA A 466 -2.52 -12.50 1.05
N ILE A 467 -1.28 -13.01 1.05
CA ILE A 467 -0.94 -14.27 0.38
C ILE A 467 -1.43 -15.44 1.26
N PRO A 468 -2.01 -16.52 0.69
CA PRO A 468 -2.25 -17.76 1.42
C PRO A 468 -0.90 -18.44 1.69
N ALA A 469 -0.61 -18.78 2.94
CA ALA A 469 0.52 -19.64 3.30
C ALA A 469 0.42 -20.99 2.55
N GLY A 470 1.50 -21.43 1.88
CA GLY A 470 1.47 -22.71 1.17
C GLY A 470 2.57 -23.02 0.15
N VAL A 471 3.82 -22.56 0.35
CA VAL A 471 4.97 -23.08 -0.41
C VAL A 471 6.04 -23.57 0.56
N GLU A 472 6.00 -24.86 0.91
CA GLU A 472 7.13 -25.55 1.53
C GLU A 472 8.15 -25.95 0.45
N PRO A 473 9.44 -25.61 0.59
CA PRO A 473 10.52 -26.31 -0.10
C PRO A 473 11.05 -27.44 0.77
N ALA A 474 11.13 -28.63 0.16
CA ALA A 474 11.53 -29.89 0.75
C ALA A 474 12.93 -29.88 1.41
N LEU A 475 13.03 -30.59 2.53
CA LEU A 475 14.27 -30.99 3.19
C LEU A 475 14.94 -32.14 2.43
N SER A 476 16.23 -32.03 2.12
CA SER A 476 17.10 -33.22 1.96
C SER A 476 18.60 -32.93 2.06
N SER A 477 19.18 -33.48 3.14
CA SER A 477 20.46 -34.19 3.31
C SER A 477 21.79 -33.65 2.79
N GLU A 478 22.70 -33.48 3.76
CA GLU A 478 24.16 -33.70 3.77
C GLU A 478 24.85 -34.17 2.47
N ALA A 479 25.85 -33.40 2.05
CA ALA A 479 27.09 -33.92 1.45
C ALA A 479 28.26 -32.94 1.67
N GLU A 480 29.38 -33.52 2.10
CA GLU A 480 30.65 -32.96 2.55
C GLU A 480 31.42 -32.16 1.47
N ALA A 481 32.12 -31.09 1.86
CA ALA A 481 32.97 -30.27 0.98
C ALA A 481 34.48 -30.55 1.19
N PRO A 482 35.31 -30.64 0.15
CA PRO A 482 36.78 -30.63 0.29
C PRO A 482 37.35 -29.19 0.36
N PRO A 483 38.58 -29.01 0.88
CA PRO A 483 39.03 -27.74 1.45
C PRO A 483 39.56 -26.71 0.44
N ILE A 484 39.39 -25.43 0.80
CA ILE A 484 39.83 -24.23 0.07
C ILE A 484 41.31 -23.96 0.34
N ALA A 485 42.11 -23.77 -0.72
CA ALA A 485 43.43 -23.16 -0.65
C ALA A 485 43.31 -21.63 -0.77
N GLN A 486 43.87 -20.90 0.20
CA GLN A 486 43.93 -19.44 0.19
C GLN A 486 45.07 -18.93 -0.71
N PRO A 487 44.87 -17.87 -1.51
CA PRO A 487 45.98 -17.07 -2.01
C PRO A 487 46.08 -15.72 -1.28
N THR A 488 47.31 -15.52 -0.82
CA THR A 488 47.99 -14.38 -0.20
C THR A 488 47.77 -13.04 -0.92
N LEU A 489 47.53 -11.98 -0.13
CA LEU A 489 47.52 -10.57 -0.56
C LEU A 489 48.93 -10.08 -0.91
N VAL A 490 49.09 -9.50 -2.09
CA VAL A 490 50.26 -8.67 -2.46
C VAL A 490 49.81 -7.22 -2.49
N ALA A 491 50.38 -6.40 -1.61
CA ALA A 491 50.20 -4.96 -1.58
C ALA A 491 50.96 -4.29 -2.73
N THR A 492 50.35 -3.29 -3.38
CA THR A 492 51.08 -2.36 -4.25
C THR A 492 50.57 -0.94 -4.03
N ALA A 493 51.51 -0.04 -3.80
CA ALA A 493 51.31 1.34 -3.38
C ALA A 493 50.69 2.24 -4.47
N ALA A 494 49.99 3.28 -4.02
CA ALA A 494 49.26 4.28 -4.80
C ALA A 494 50.16 5.35 -5.45
N PRO A 495 49.67 6.03 -6.51
CA PRO A 495 50.02 7.41 -6.78
C PRO A 495 48.83 8.36 -6.53
N ALA A 496 49.16 9.51 -5.95
CA ALA A 496 48.27 10.59 -5.58
C ALA A 496 47.80 11.42 -6.78
N SER A 497 46.49 11.73 -6.83
CA SER A 497 45.90 13.03 -7.17
C SER A 497 44.40 12.85 -7.42
N ALA A 498 43.58 13.14 -6.41
CA ALA A 498 42.15 13.34 -6.58
C ALA A 498 41.74 14.59 -5.79
N THR A 499 41.04 15.48 -6.48
CA THR A 499 40.30 16.65 -5.99
C THR A 499 39.60 16.37 -4.65
N PRO A 500 39.55 17.32 -3.69
CA PRO A 500 38.95 17.04 -2.39
C PRO A 500 37.47 16.66 -2.56
N ALA A 501 37.10 15.52 -1.98
CA ALA A 501 35.73 15.06 -1.87
C ALA A 501 34.85 16.11 -1.17
N PRO A 502 33.54 16.21 -1.50
CA PRO A 502 32.63 17.10 -0.80
C PRO A 502 32.68 16.80 0.70
N THR A 503 32.80 17.84 1.52
CA THR A 503 32.92 17.71 2.97
C THR A 503 31.65 17.08 3.55
N HIS A 504 31.75 15.81 3.92
CA HIS A 504 30.72 15.03 4.62
C HIS A 504 30.41 15.68 5.97
N THR A 505 29.39 16.54 6.02
CA THR A 505 29.05 17.28 7.23
C THR A 505 27.59 17.06 7.57
N ALA A 506 27.29 16.76 8.83
CA ALA A 506 25.93 16.66 9.33
C ALA A 506 25.14 17.95 9.03
N PRO A 507 23.83 17.87 8.75
CA PRO A 507 23.01 19.04 8.49
C PRO A 507 23.00 19.95 9.72
N SER A 508 23.14 21.28 9.53
CA SER A 508 23.10 22.21 10.65
C SER A 508 21.71 22.27 11.27
N LEU A 509 21.62 22.47 12.59
CA LEU A 509 20.33 22.62 13.28
C LEU A 509 19.45 23.71 12.65
N ALA A 510 20.05 24.82 12.21
CA ALA A 510 19.33 25.89 11.51
C ALA A 510 18.70 25.43 10.19
N THR A 511 19.40 24.57 9.44
CA THR A 511 18.88 23.97 8.20
C THR A 511 17.69 23.06 8.50
N ILE A 512 17.81 22.21 9.52
CA ILE A 512 16.77 21.26 9.90
C ILE A 512 15.50 22.01 10.33
N LEU A 513 15.64 22.99 11.21
CA LEU A 513 14.51 23.79 11.72
C LEU A 513 13.76 24.59 10.64
N SER A 514 14.34 24.75 9.45
CA SER A 514 13.69 25.45 8.33
C SER A 514 12.75 24.57 7.50
N GLN A 515 12.75 23.25 7.70
CA GLN A 515 12.02 22.28 6.87
C GLN A 515 11.31 21.21 7.72
N PRO A 516 10.22 21.56 8.43
CA PRO A 516 9.43 20.59 9.18
C PRO A 516 8.78 19.55 8.26
N SER A 517 8.73 18.31 8.74
CA SER A 517 8.05 17.19 8.10
C SER A 517 6.56 17.19 8.45
N ASN A 518 5.71 16.91 7.45
CA ASN A 518 4.26 16.80 7.63
C ASN A 518 3.80 15.37 7.99
N ALA A 519 4.73 14.46 8.31
CA ALA A 519 4.44 13.03 8.46
C ALA A 519 3.52 12.67 9.65
N ALA A 520 3.43 13.53 10.67
CA ALA A 520 2.66 13.27 11.90
C ALA A 520 1.44 14.19 12.11
N GLY A 521 1.04 14.96 11.09
CA GLY A 521 -0.11 15.88 11.20
C GLY A 521 0.18 17.13 12.04
N SER A 522 -0.84 17.68 12.71
CA SER A 522 -0.73 18.89 13.53
C SER A 522 -0.11 18.57 14.90
N LEU A 523 1.11 19.03 15.14
CA LEU A 523 1.85 18.90 16.39
C LEU A 523 2.04 20.27 17.05
N GLN A 524 2.16 20.30 18.38
CA GLN A 524 2.62 21.48 19.12
C GLN A 524 4.15 21.58 19.16
N GLY A 525 4.84 20.44 19.13
CA GLY A 525 6.25 20.28 18.82
C GLY A 525 6.48 20.24 17.31
N ALA A 526 7.63 19.70 16.90
CA ALA A 526 7.99 19.64 15.49
C ALA A 526 8.68 18.33 15.14
N LEU A 527 8.30 17.73 14.00
CA LEU A 527 8.93 16.55 13.43
C LEU A 527 9.73 16.97 12.19
N PHE A 528 10.93 16.43 12.01
CA PHE A 528 11.78 16.66 10.86
C PHE A 528 12.26 15.32 10.28
N GLU A 529 12.65 15.31 9.00
CA GLU A 529 13.27 14.13 8.36
C GLU A 529 14.62 14.50 7.69
N PRO A 530 15.68 14.74 8.47
CA PRO A 530 16.99 15.07 7.92
C PRO A 530 17.69 13.86 7.32
N GLU A 531 18.75 14.13 6.57
CA GLU A 531 19.68 13.11 6.07
C GLU A 531 21.11 13.42 6.52
N PHE A 532 21.92 12.39 6.75
CA PHE A 532 23.34 12.54 7.07
C PHE A 532 24.15 11.38 6.49
N PHE A 533 25.45 11.59 6.30
CA PHE A 533 26.34 10.53 5.82
C PHE A 533 26.78 9.61 6.98
N SER A 534 26.49 8.31 6.85
CA SER A 534 26.96 7.24 7.73
C SER A 534 28.29 6.69 7.22
N ALA A 535 29.33 6.73 8.06
CA ALA A 535 30.64 6.18 7.73
C ALA A 535 30.65 4.65 7.82
N ALA A 536 29.90 4.09 8.78
CA ALA A 536 29.74 2.65 8.98
C ALA A 536 29.07 1.98 7.77
N LEU A 537 28.11 2.67 7.14
CA LEU A 537 27.38 2.16 5.97
C LEU A 537 27.89 2.71 4.64
N ASN A 538 28.74 3.75 4.68
CA ASN A 538 29.25 4.45 3.51
C ASN A 538 28.14 4.97 2.58
N THR A 539 27.07 5.50 3.16
CA THR A 539 25.89 6.02 2.44
C THR A 539 25.20 7.12 3.24
N ASN A 540 24.35 7.91 2.59
CA ASN A 540 23.48 8.87 3.28
C ASN A 540 22.26 8.16 3.82
N GLU A 541 22.03 8.30 5.13
CA GLU A 541 20.89 7.74 5.83
C GLU A 541 19.92 8.82 6.28
N ARG A 542 18.63 8.47 6.25
CA ARG A 542 17.54 9.34 6.73
C ARG A 542 17.07 8.90 8.09
N TYR A 543 16.66 9.87 8.89
CA TYR A 543 16.05 9.63 10.19
C TYR A 543 14.95 10.64 10.42
N TYR A 544 13.93 10.27 11.19
CA TYR A 544 13.03 11.28 11.76
C TYR A 544 13.55 11.74 13.10
N VAL A 545 13.30 13.01 13.42
CA VAL A 545 13.60 13.59 14.73
C VAL A 545 12.46 14.49 15.16
N TYR A 546 11.93 14.18 16.33
CA TYR A 546 10.89 14.95 16.98
C TYR A 546 11.49 15.82 18.08
N LEU A 547 11.17 17.10 18.02
CA LEU A 547 11.53 18.11 18.99
C LEU A 547 10.28 18.51 19.79
N PRO A 548 10.33 18.46 21.13
CA PRO A 548 9.14 18.63 21.97
C PRO A 548 8.59 20.06 21.94
N PRO A 549 7.30 20.27 22.28
CA PRO A 549 6.72 21.58 22.49
C PRO A 549 7.60 22.47 23.39
N GLY A 550 7.84 23.70 22.97
CA GLY A 550 8.71 24.62 23.70
C GLY A 550 10.19 24.24 23.70
N TYR A 551 10.65 23.51 22.69
CA TYR A 551 12.07 23.21 22.46
C TYR A 551 12.94 24.49 22.45
N GLN A 552 14.07 24.45 23.17
CA GLN A 552 14.99 25.57 23.32
C GLN A 552 16.41 25.15 22.92
N THR A 553 17.07 25.98 22.11
CA THR A 553 18.44 25.75 21.66
C THR A 553 19.50 26.30 22.61
N ALA A 554 19.11 27.13 23.59
CA ALA A 554 20.01 27.75 24.56
C ALA A 554 19.59 27.42 26.00
N GLY A 555 20.55 27.04 26.84
CA GLY A 555 20.37 26.88 28.30
C GLY A 555 19.62 25.63 28.76
N LYS A 556 19.13 24.78 27.84
CA LYS A 556 18.43 23.52 28.15
C LYS A 556 18.98 22.38 27.29
N ARG A 557 19.14 21.20 27.90
CA ARG A 557 19.50 19.95 27.23
C ARG A 557 18.40 18.90 27.49
N TYR A 558 18.25 17.97 26.56
CA TYR A 558 17.16 16.99 26.55
C TYR A 558 17.68 15.56 26.58
N PRO A 559 17.01 14.63 27.29
CA PRO A 559 17.24 13.21 27.10
C PRO A 559 16.77 12.79 25.70
N VAL A 560 17.31 11.66 25.20
CA VAL A 560 17.05 11.18 23.85
C VAL A 560 16.53 9.75 23.87
N LEU A 561 15.42 9.51 23.16
CA LEU A 561 14.87 8.20 22.88
C LEU A 561 15.09 7.84 21.41
N TYR A 562 15.87 6.79 21.14
CA TYR A 562 16.03 6.20 19.82
C TYR A 562 15.00 5.09 19.65
N MET A 563 14.03 5.29 18.77
CA MET A 563 12.93 4.35 18.53
C MET A 563 13.11 3.60 17.21
N LEU A 564 13.61 2.37 17.31
CA LEU A 564 13.99 1.50 16.20
C LEU A 564 12.76 0.82 15.60
N HIS A 565 12.59 0.95 14.29
CA HIS A 565 11.49 0.32 13.58
C HIS A 565 11.68 -1.21 13.44
N GLY A 566 10.58 -1.90 13.13
CA GLY A 566 10.53 -3.32 12.88
C GLY A 566 10.76 -3.64 11.40
N GLY A 567 10.18 -4.74 10.91
CA GLY A 567 10.32 -5.13 9.51
C GLY A 567 9.56 -4.23 8.51
N GLY A 568 8.71 -3.30 8.97
CA GLY A 568 7.92 -2.44 8.08
C GLY A 568 8.62 -1.17 7.61
N GLY A 569 9.63 -0.70 8.36
CA GLY A 569 10.49 0.44 7.98
C GLY A 569 10.30 1.69 8.84
N ARG A 570 11.13 2.72 8.63
CA ARG A 570 11.21 3.93 9.48
C ARG A 570 9.91 4.69 9.79
N PHE A 571 8.84 4.49 9.03
CA PHE A 571 7.56 5.17 9.23
C PHE A 571 6.63 4.45 10.22
N GLU A 572 6.98 3.25 10.69
CA GLU A 572 6.14 2.44 11.57
C GLU A 572 5.73 3.19 12.85
N TRP A 573 6.70 3.69 13.62
CA TRP A 573 6.40 4.41 14.86
C TRP A 573 5.59 5.70 14.64
N VAL A 574 5.79 6.38 13.50
CA VAL A 574 4.94 7.54 13.12
C VAL A 574 3.52 7.07 12.84
N GLY A 575 3.37 6.00 12.06
CA GLY A 575 2.08 5.39 11.70
C GLY A 575 1.33 4.81 12.89
N TYR A 576 2.04 4.33 13.91
CA TYR A 576 1.47 3.83 15.17
C TYR A 576 1.27 4.91 16.22
N GLY A 577 1.40 6.20 15.85
CA GLY A 577 0.98 7.31 16.69
C GLY A 577 1.94 7.68 17.82
N LEU A 578 3.18 7.17 17.82
CA LEU A 578 4.20 7.50 18.84
C LEU A 578 4.38 9.01 18.99
N ILE A 579 4.53 9.72 17.86
CA ILE A 579 4.82 11.15 17.86
C ILE A 579 3.62 11.97 18.34
N GLY A 580 2.41 11.64 17.88
CA GLY A 580 1.21 12.33 18.34
C GLY A 580 0.94 12.12 19.83
N ALA A 581 1.19 10.90 20.33
CA ALA A 581 1.06 10.59 21.75
C ALA A 581 2.11 11.33 22.59
N ALA A 582 3.38 11.30 22.18
CA ALA A 582 4.46 12.03 22.85
C ALA A 582 4.19 13.54 22.87
N ASP A 583 3.76 14.11 21.75
CA ASP A 583 3.43 15.53 21.63
C ASP A 583 2.32 15.97 22.57
N SER A 584 1.18 15.27 22.53
CA SER A 584 0.04 15.56 23.40
C SER A 584 0.39 15.39 24.89
N GLN A 585 1.12 14.33 25.25
CA GLN A 585 1.46 14.07 26.65
C GLN A 585 2.54 15.01 27.19
N ILE A 586 3.51 15.42 26.37
CA ILE A 586 4.50 16.45 26.75
C ILE A 586 3.84 17.82 26.86
N ALA A 587 2.99 18.19 25.89
CA ALA A 587 2.27 19.47 25.91
C ALA A 587 1.35 19.60 27.13
N SER A 588 0.70 18.51 27.54
CA SER A 588 -0.16 18.46 28.73
C SER A 588 0.61 18.30 30.05
N GLY A 589 1.94 18.23 30.01
CA GLY A 589 2.79 18.08 31.19
C GLY A 589 2.76 16.70 31.83
N LYS A 590 2.18 15.69 31.17
CA LYS A 590 2.15 14.29 31.64
C LYS A 590 3.50 13.60 31.45
N LEU A 591 4.26 13.98 30.43
CA LEU A 591 5.62 13.49 30.20
C LEU A 591 6.63 14.65 30.22
N PRO A 592 7.85 14.43 30.74
CA PRO A 592 8.93 15.40 30.61
C PRO A 592 9.34 15.56 29.13
N PRO A 593 9.77 16.76 28.70
CA PRO A 593 10.26 16.99 27.34
C PRO A 593 11.49 16.13 27.00
N MET A 594 11.44 15.41 25.88
CA MET A 594 12.54 14.60 25.35
C MET A 594 12.63 14.73 23.82
N ILE A 595 13.80 14.45 23.25
CA ILE A 595 13.99 14.30 21.81
C ILE A 595 13.72 12.84 21.44
N ILE A 596 12.96 12.59 20.39
CA ILE A 596 12.71 11.23 19.88
C ILE A 596 13.32 11.11 18.48
N VAL A 597 14.20 10.14 18.28
CA VAL A 597 14.91 9.86 17.03
C VAL A 597 14.42 8.53 16.47
N LEU A 598 14.04 8.51 15.20
CA LEU A 598 13.53 7.32 14.52
C LEU A 598 14.44 7.04 13.32
N PRO A 599 15.54 6.30 13.53
CA PRO A 599 16.50 6.00 12.48
C PRO A 599 15.91 5.09 11.40
N GLN A 600 16.50 5.11 10.20
CA GLN A 600 16.33 4.04 9.21
C GLN A 600 17.32 2.89 9.49
N GLY A 601 16.86 1.65 9.34
CA GLY A 601 17.65 0.44 9.59
C GLY A 601 17.43 -0.70 8.58
N ASP A 602 16.75 -0.43 7.46
CA ASP A 602 16.34 -1.41 6.43
C ASP A 602 15.78 -2.71 7.05
N GLN A 603 16.31 -3.89 6.68
CA GLN A 603 16.04 -5.16 7.36
C GLN A 603 17.29 -5.65 8.08
N GLY A 604 18.11 -4.71 8.56
CA GLY A 604 19.46 -4.96 9.04
C GLY A 604 19.55 -5.54 10.45
N TYR A 605 18.43 -5.65 11.18
CA TYR A 605 18.38 -6.06 12.60
C TYR A 605 19.20 -5.18 13.55
N TRP A 606 19.67 -4.02 13.08
CA TRP A 606 20.45 -3.07 13.87
C TRP A 606 21.76 -3.66 14.41
N VAL A 607 22.34 -4.63 13.68
CA VAL A 607 23.58 -5.32 14.04
C VAL A 607 24.57 -5.30 12.88
N ASN A 608 25.86 -5.49 13.18
CA ASN A 608 26.87 -5.61 12.12
C ASN A 608 26.76 -6.98 11.45
N HIS A 609 26.64 -6.97 10.11
CA HIS A 609 26.56 -8.20 9.33
C HIS A 609 27.95 -8.80 9.13
N GLN A 610 28.02 -10.13 9.12
CA GLN A 610 29.27 -10.84 8.85
C GLN A 610 29.70 -10.71 7.38
N ASN A 611 30.90 -11.22 7.05
CA ASN A 611 31.43 -11.31 5.68
C ASN A 611 31.54 -9.96 4.94
N GLY A 612 31.80 -8.87 5.66
CA GLY A 612 31.91 -7.53 5.08
C GLY A 612 30.56 -6.92 4.69
N GLY A 613 29.47 -7.45 5.23
CA GLY A 613 28.13 -6.89 5.06
C GLY A 613 27.95 -5.53 5.78
N PRO A 614 26.76 -4.92 5.63
CA PRO A 614 26.44 -3.63 6.23
C PRO A 614 26.62 -3.59 7.74
N ARG A 615 27.18 -2.50 8.25
CA ARG A 615 27.50 -2.29 9.67
C ARG A 615 26.41 -1.48 10.39
N TRP A 616 25.18 -2.02 10.41
CA TRP A 616 24.04 -1.36 11.06
C TRP A 616 24.21 -1.20 12.57
N GLY A 617 25.03 -2.07 13.17
CA GLY A 617 25.39 -1.99 14.57
C GLY A 617 26.12 -0.68 14.89
N ASP A 618 27.21 -0.43 14.16
CA ASP A 618 28.05 0.75 14.35
C ASP A 618 27.37 2.03 13.85
N TYR A 619 26.54 1.93 12.81
CA TYR A 619 25.72 3.06 12.38
C TYR A 619 24.85 3.59 13.52
N LEU A 620 24.20 2.70 14.28
CA LEU A 620 23.34 3.11 15.38
C LEU A 620 24.14 3.55 16.61
N SER A 621 25.12 2.76 17.07
CA SER A 621 25.82 3.08 18.32
C SER A 621 26.87 4.18 18.18
N GLN A 622 27.40 4.43 16.97
CA GLN A 622 28.48 5.39 16.76
C GLN A 622 28.02 6.57 15.90
N ASP A 623 27.61 6.29 14.66
CA ASP A 623 27.41 7.36 13.68
C ASP A 623 26.21 8.24 14.03
N ILE A 624 25.02 7.65 14.21
CA ILE A 624 23.81 8.45 14.45
C ILE A 624 23.81 9.05 15.85
N VAL A 625 24.30 8.35 16.88
CA VAL A 625 24.37 8.90 18.25
C VAL A 625 25.27 10.13 18.27
N LYS A 626 26.48 10.02 17.73
CA LYS A 626 27.41 11.15 17.62
C LYS A 626 26.84 12.31 16.80
N MET A 627 26.13 11.99 15.70
CA MET A 627 25.49 13.01 14.86
C MET A 627 24.39 13.76 15.65
N ILE A 628 23.54 13.04 16.37
CA ILE A 628 22.48 13.65 17.18
C ILE A 628 23.07 14.52 18.29
N ASP A 629 24.07 14.05 19.03
CA ASP A 629 24.68 14.80 20.14
C ASP A 629 25.46 16.04 19.69
N SER A 630 25.99 16.01 18.46
CA SER A 630 26.67 17.17 17.86
C SER A 630 25.71 18.18 17.23
N THR A 631 24.49 17.76 16.88
CA THR A 631 23.50 18.60 16.18
C THR A 631 22.50 19.23 17.14
N TYR A 632 22.08 18.49 18.18
CA TYR A 632 21.03 18.92 19.11
C TYR A 632 21.60 19.07 20.54
N PRO A 633 21.08 19.99 21.37
CA PRO A 633 21.36 20.06 22.81
C PRO A 633 20.82 18.82 23.56
N THR A 634 21.55 17.71 23.47
CA THR A 634 21.26 16.47 24.20
C THR A 634 21.98 16.41 25.53
N ILE A 635 21.50 15.57 26.45
CA ILE A 635 22.27 15.09 27.60
C ILE A 635 23.01 13.82 27.14
N ALA A 636 24.27 13.98 26.74
CA ALA A 636 25.04 12.96 26.04
C ALA A 636 25.70 11.94 27.00
N ASP A 637 24.87 11.22 27.76
CA ASP A 637 25.30 10.09 28.59
C ASP A 637 24.29 8.94 28.52
N ALA A 638 24.72 7.71 28.83
CA ALA A 638 23.86 6.53 28.78
C ALA A 638 22.60 6.63 29.65
N LYS A 639 22.69 7.27 30.81
CA LYS A 639 21.58 7.39 31.76
C LYS A 639 20.40 8.19 31.22
N HIS A 640 20.68 9.11 30.29
CA HIS A 640 19.69 9.95 29.62
C HIS A 640 19.48 9.56 28.15
N ARG A 641 19.97 8.38 27.75
CA ARG A 641 19.81 7.83 26.42
C ARG A 641 19.09 6.49 26.46
N ALA A 642 17.92 6.45 25.85
CA ALA A 642 17.12 5.25 25.70
C ALA A 642 17.19 4.72 24.27
N VAL A 643 17.21 3.40 24.12
CA VAL A 643 16.97 2.72 22.84
C VAL A 643 15.79 1.77 23.00
N GLY A 644 14.80 1.94 22.14
CA GLY A 644 13.57 1.17 22.15
C GLY A 644 13.27 0.64 20.77
N GLY A 645 12.54 -0.47 20.65
CA GLY A 645 12.12 -0.90 19.31
C GLY A 645 11.11 -2.01 19.31
N MET A 646 10.46 -2.19 18.15
CA MET A 646 9.46 -3.23 17.92
C MET A 646 10.01 -4.37 17.09
N SER A 647 9.64 -5.62 17.37
CA SER A 647 9.99 -6.77 16.51
C SER A 647 11.51 -6.82 16.24
N MET A 648 11.93 -6.67 14.98
CA MET A 648 13.33 -6.50 14.58
C MET A 648 14.04 -5.36 15.34
N GLY A 649 13.37 -4.24 15.54
CA GLY A 649 13.86 -3.12 16.35
C GLY A 649 13.99 -3.46 17.83
N GLY A 650 13.12 -4.31 18.37
CA GLY A 650 13.22 -4.77 19.76
C GLY A 650 14.43 -5.66 19.98
N TRP A 651 14.71 -6.56 19.03
CA TRP A 651 15.98 -7.31 18.99
C TRP A 651 17.18 -6.36 18.95
N GLY A 652 17.15 -5.40 18.02
CA GLY A 652 18.20 -4.41 17.85
C GLY A 652 18.45 -3.58 19.11
N ALA A 653 17.39 -3.10 19.75
CA ALA A 653 17.47 -2.28 20.95
C ALA A 653 18.13 -3.04 22.10
N LEU A 654 17.74 -4.30 22.32
CA LEU A 654 18.35 -5.15 23.35
C LEU A 654 19.81 -5.45 23.03
N TYR A 655 20.12 -5.86 21.80
CA TYR A 655 21.49 -6.13 21.39
C TYR A 655 22.39 -4.92 21.66
N GLN A 656 21.95 -3.74 21.22
CA GLN A 656 22.70 -2.50 21.33
C GLN A 656 22.91 -2.06 22.77
N ALA A 657 21.87 -2.13 23.60
CA ALA A 657 22.00 -1.82 25.02
C ALA A 657 22.90 -2.82 25.76
N PHE A 658 22.91 -4.10 25.36
CA PHE A 658 23.70 -5.12 26.02
C PHE A 658 25.17 -5.16 25.58
N THR A 659 25.47 -4.74 24.34
CA THR A 659 26.85 -4.63 23.85
C THR A 659 27.44 -3.24 24.04
N HIS A 660 26.61 -2.20 24.22
CA HIS A 660 27.01 -0.82 24.46
C HIS A 660 26.27 -0.21 25.68
N PRO A 661 26.37 -0.82 26.88
CA PRO A 661 25.68 -0.33 28.08
C PRO A 661 26.22 1.04 28.58
N ASP A 662 27.38 1.45 28.08
CA ASP A 662 27.98 2.78 28.29
C ASP A 662 27.42 3.85 27.35
N GLU A 663 26.70 3.45 26.30
CA GLU A 663 26.01 4.34 25.36
C GLU A 663 24.50 4.41 25.61
N PHE A 664 23.87 3.28 25.96
CA PHE A 664 22.42 3.16 26.21
C PHE A 664 22.12 2.60 27.60
N GLY A 665 21.60 3.44 28.50
CA GLY A 665 21.25 3.06 29.88
C GLY A 665 19.80 2.63 30.05
N VAL A 666 18.96 2.80 29.04
CA VAL A 666 17.56 2.35 29.04
C VAL A 666 17.27 1.60 27.75
N ALA A 667 16.70 0.40 27.86
CA ALA A 667 16.33 -0.44 26.74
C ALA A 667 14.84 -0.78 26.80
N GLY A 668 14.14 -0.76 25.67
CA GLY A 668 12.78 -1.29 25.59
C GLY A 668 12.59 -2.20 24.37
N ALA A 669 12.04 -3.37 24.65
CA ALA A 669 11.84 -4.44 23.70
C ALA A 669 10.34 -4.70 23.56
N HIS A 670 9.74 -4.21 22.48
CA HIS A 670 8.30 -4.23 22.27
C HIS A 670 7.91 -5.34 21.29
N ALA A 671 7.46 -6.48 21.81
CA ALA A 671 7.26 -7.71 21.04
C ALA A 671 8.52 -8.03 20.22
N ALA A 672 9.64 -8.31 20.87
CA ALA A 672 10.93 -8.41 20.20
C ALA A 672 11.07 -9.72 19.41
N SER A 673 11.66 -9.65 18.21
CA SER A 673 11.81 -10.83 17.36
C SER A 673 12.99 -11.71 17.80
N LEU A 674 12.91 -12.32 18.99
CA LEU A 674 13.96 -13.10 19.66
C LEU A 674 14.30 -14.43 18.96
N ARG A 675 14.87 -14.38 17.75
CA ARG A 675 15.28 -15.54 16.93
C ARG A 675 16.44 -16.34 17.52
N ASP A 676 16.50 -17.62 17.22
CA ASP A 676 17.54 -18.55 17.71
C ASP A 676 18.67 -18.75 16.68
N GLY A 677 19.75 -19.40 17.14
CA GLY A 677 20.93 -19.72 16.33
C GLY A 677 20.70 -20.80 15.25
N SER A 678 19.45 -21.09 14.89
CA SER A 678 19.05 -22.05 13.85
C SER A 678 19.51 -21.66 12.45
N GLY A 679 19.99 -20.43 12.28
CA GLY A 679 20.40 -19.88 10.99
C GLY A 679 19.29 -19.17 10.23
N SER A 680 18.19 -18.81 10.92
CA SER A 680 17.11 -17.99 10.36
C SER A 680 17.53 -16.55 10.04
N MET A 681 18.67 -16.09 10.57
CA MET A 681 19.32 -14.82 10.22
C MET A 681 20.61 -15.08 9.43
N PRO A 682 20.56 -15.12 8.08
CA PRO A 682 21.69 -15.54 7.25
C PRO A 682 22.88 -14.57 7.29
N PHE A 683 22.64 -13.31 7.67
CA PHE A 683 23.66 -12.28 7.85
C PHE A 683 24.39 -12.36 9.20
N LEU A 684 24.03 -13.31 10.06
CA LEU A 684 24.68 -13.61 11.33
C LEU A 684 25.27 -15.03 11.36
N PRO A 685 26.24 -15.29 12.24
CA PRO A 685 26.80 -16.64 12.41
C PRO A 685 25.75 -17.60 12.99
N LYS A 686 25.94 -18.91 12.78
CA LYS A 686 25.05 -19.97 13.25
C LYS A 686 25.62 -20.70 14.47
N GLY A 687 24.79 -21.47 15.17
CA GLY A 687 25.22 -22.29 16.31
C GLY A 687 25.78 -21.43 17.44
N ASP A 688 26.80 -21.92 18.15
CA ASP A 688 27.33 -21.24 19.35
C ASP A 688 27.87 -19.83 19.08
N ALA A 689 28.37 -19.56 17.87
CA ALA A 689 28.83 -18.24 17.48
C ALA A 689 27.71 -17.19 17.42
N PHE A 690 26.44 -17.62 17.30
CA PHE A 690 25.28 -16.75 17.37
C PHE A 690 25.05 -16.18 18.78
N ASN A 691 25.57 -16.83 19.83
CA ASN A 691 25.37 -16.40 21.22
C ASN A 691 25.95 -14.99 21.49
N ALA A 692 26.92 -14.53 20.70
CA ALA A 692 27.43 -13.17 20.76
C ALA A 692 26.45 -12.10 20.23
N TYR A 693 25.41 -12.53 19.51
CA TYR A 693 24.37 -11.67 18.92
C TYR A 693 23.00 -11.87 19.54
N ASP A 694 22.79 -12.98 20.25
CA ASP A 694 21.52 -13.34 20.86
C ASP A 694 21.26 -12.54 22.15
N PRO A 695 20.28 -11.62 22.18
CA PRO A 695 19.97 -10.84 23.37
C PRO A 695 19.66 -11.69 24.59
N VAL A 696 19.10 -12.88 24.41
CA VAL A 696 18.78 -13.80 25.51
C VAL A 696 20.05 -14.39 26.12
N GLN A 697 21.10 -14.62 25.32
CA GLN A 697 22.40 -15.06 25.83
C GLN A 697 23.22 -13.89 26.39
N LEU A 698 23.12 -12.72 25.77
CA LEU A 698 23.74 -11.49 26.27
C LEU A 698 23.15 -11.07 27.63
N ALA A 699 21.84 -11.22 27.84
CA ALA A 699 21.20 -10.99 29.13
C ALA A 699 21.84 -11.85 30.25
N ALA A 700 22.20 -13.11 29.95
CA ALA A 700 22.87 -13.98 30.91
C ALA A 700 24.37 -13.64 31.13
N ASN A 701 25.07 -13.21 30.07
CA ASN A 701 26.54 -13.26 30.06
C ASN A 701 27.23 -11.89 29.92
N ALA A 702 26.56 -10.87 29.36
CA ALA A 702 27.18 -9.58 29.09
C ALA A 702 27.50 -8.82 30.39
N SER A 703 28.69 -8.21 30.44
CA SER A 703 29.15 -7.40 31.57
C SER A 703 28.57 -5.98 31.52
N GLY A 704 28.47 -5.31 32.67
CA GLY A 704 28.14 -3.87 32.70
C GLY A 704 26.64 -3.54 32.70
N LEU A 705 25.77 -4.54 32.67
CA LEU A 705 24.31 -4.34 32.60
C LEU A 705 23.66 -3.81 33.89
N ASN A 706 24.40 -3.73 35.01
CA ASN A 706 23.84 -3.36 36.32
C ASN A 706 23.17 -1.97 36.35
N ASN A 707 23.54 -1.09 35.41
CA ASN A 707 22.98 0.26 35.30
C ASN A 707 21.97 0.39 34.15
N VAL A 708 21.66 -0.69 33.43
CA VAL A 708 20.71 -0.70 32.32
C VAL A 708 19.31 -1.03 32.87
N LYS A 709 18.33 -0.19 32.56
CA LYS A 709 16.91 -0.42 32.86
C LYS A 709 16.25 -1.01 31.63
N VAL A 710 15.62 -2.18 31.74
CA VAL A 710 15.06 -2.91 30.58
C VAL A 710 13.56 -3.06 30.70
N TRP A 711 12.82 -2.66 29.67
CA TRP A 711 11.42 -3.04 29.50
C TRP A 711 11.33 -4.14 28.45
N VAL A 712 10.57 -5.19 28.75
CA VAL A 712 10.26 -6.26 27.83
C VAL A 712 8.75 -6.42 27.83
N ASP A 713 8.14 -6.29 26.66
CA ASP A 713 6.76 -6.71 26.47
C ASP A 713 6.62 -7.62 25.28
N ALA A 714 5.61 -8.47 25.34
CA ALA A 714 5.19 -9.29 24.23
C ALA A 714 3.68 -9.46 24.30
N ASP A 715 3.06 -9.63 23.14
CA ASP A 715 1.70 -10.12 23.13
C ASP A 715 1.65 -11.59 23.57
N ASP A 716 0.52 -11.98 24.16
CA ASP A 716 0.32 -13.35 24.66
C ASP A 716 0.32 -14.44 23.57
N GLN A 717 0.29 -14.04 22.30
CA GLN A 717 0.35 -14.90 21.12
C GLN A 717 1.66 -14.79 20.33
N ASP A 718 2.63 -14.02 20.84
CA ASP A 718 3.87 -13.74 20.14
C ASP A 718 4.70 -15.04 20.03
N PRO A 719 5.20 -15.43 18.84
CA PRO A 719 6.05 -16.61 18.70
C PRO A 719 7.32 -16.55 19.58
N TRP A 720 7.74 -15.36 20.01
CA TRP A 720 8.91 -15.11 20.83
C TRP A 720 8.60 -14.89 22.32
N VAL A 721 7.33 -14.86 22.75
CA VAL A 721 6.93 -14.59 24.15
C VAL A 721 7.67 -15.47 25.17
N LYS A 722 7.93 -16.73 24.83
CA LYS A 722 8.69 -17.65 25.70
C LYS A 722 10.15 -17.25 25.86
N ARG A 723 10.73 -16.68 24.81
CA ARG A 723 12.09 -16.17 24.79
C ARG A 723 12.19 -14.79 25.41
N ASP A 724 11.16 -13.96 25.31
CA ASP A 724 11.04 -12.72 26.09
C ASP A 724 11.01 -13.05 27.59
N ALA A 725 10.22 -14.06 27.98
CA ALA A 725 10.22 -14.57 29.35
C ALA A 725 11.58 -15.16 29.78
N ASP A 726 12.29 -15.91 28.91
CA ASP A 726 13.64 -16.41 29.21
C ASP A 726 14.65 -15.27 29.40
N LEU A 727 14.56 -14.22 28.57
CA LEU A 727 15.37 -13.02 28.69
C LEU A 727 15.10 -12.30 30.02
N HIS A 728 13.84 -12.06 30.35
CA HIS A 728 13.41 -11.51 31.64
C HIS A 728 13.97 -12.33 32.81
N ASN A 729 13.76 -13.64 32.81
CA ASN A 729 14.24 -14.53 33.87
C ASN A 729 15.77 -14.46 34.06
N LYS A 730 16.53 -14.33 32.96
CA LYS A 730 17.99 -14.20 33.02
C LYS A 730 18.45 -12.85 33.56
N LEU A 731 17.75 -11.77 33.24
CA LEU A 731 17.99 -10.46 33.84
C LEU A 731 17.68 -10.47 35.34
N ASP A 732 16.56 -11.07 35.73
CA ASP A 732 16.14 -11.22 37.13
C ASP A 732 17.13 -12.03 37.97
N GLN A 733 17.62 -13.15 37.44
CA GLN A 733 18.64 -13.98 38.10
C GLN A 733 19.96 -13.23 38.36
N ARG A 734 20.22 -12.18 37.58
CA ARG A 734 21.38 -11.31 37.72
C ARG A 734 21.08 -10.02 38.49
N HIS A 735 19.85 -9.86 38.97
CA HIS A 735 19.38 -8.65 39.64
C HIS A 735 19.52 -7.37 38.80
N ILE A 736 19.37 -7.49 37.47
CA ILE A 736 19.35 -6.35 36.55
C ILE A 736 17.94 -5.75 36.54
N SER A 737 17.83 -4.43 36.61
CA SER A 737 16.53 -3.73 36.66
C SER A 737 15.75 -3.98 35.37
N ASN A 738 14.64 -4.70 35.46
CA ASN A 738 13.80 -4.97 34.31
C ASN A 738 12.32 -5.14 34.65
N GLU A 739 11.47 -4.90 33.66
CA GLU A 739 10.03 -5.11 33.72
C GLU A 739 9.61 -6.03 32.57
N TYR A 740 8.72 -6.98 32.87
CA TYR A 740 8.18 -7.90 31.88
C TYR A 740 6.66 -7.85 31.88
N HIS A 741 6.09 -7.51 30.73
CA HIS A 741 4.65 -7.34 30.56
C HIS A 741 4.16 -8.23 29.43
N VAL A 742 3.08 -8.96 29.69
CA VAL A 742 2.38 -9.72 28.65
C VAL A 742 0.99 -9.16 28.53
N PHE A 743 0.68 -8.60 27.37
CA PHE A 743 -0.65 -8.06 27.09
C PHE A 743 -1.40 -8.95 26.10
N PRO A 744 -2.75 -9.00 26.16
CA PRO A 744 -3.54 -9.67 25.15
C PRO A 744 -3.30 -9.04 23.78
N GLY A 745 -2.96 -9.82 22.77
CA GLY A 745 -2.70 -9.25 21.47
C GLY A 745 -2.20 -10.23 20.42
N LYS A 746 -1.62 -9.67 19.36
CA LYS A 746 -0.88 -10.39 18.33
C LYS A 746 0.24 -9.49 17.81
N HIS A 747 1.34 -10.09 17.36
CA HIS A 747 2.51 -9.39 16.86
C HIS A 747 2.19 -8.51 15.63
N GLY A 748 1.80 -7.25 15.85
CA GLY A 748 1.31 -6.37 14.80
C GLY A 748 1.03 -4.94 15.22
N GLY A 749 0.78 -4.08 14.23
CA GLY A 749 0.68 -2.62 14.40
C GLY A 749 -0.27 -2.13 15.50
N SER A 750 -1.42 -2.79 15.70
CA SER A 750 -2.38 -2.42 16.74
C SER A 750 -1.81 -2.61 18.14
N TYR A 751 -1.10 -3.71 18.38
CA TYR A 751 -0.46 -3.97 19.67
C TYR A 751 0.50 -2.84 20.04
N TRP A 752 1.42 -2.50 19.13
CA TRP A 752 2.36 -1.41 19.39
C TRP A 752 1.66 -0.06 19.52
N HIS A 753 0.61 0.22 18.73
CA HIS A 753 -0.17 1.44 18.83
C HIS A 753 -0.82 1.62 20.20
N ASP A 754 -1.49 0.57 20.68
CA ASP A 754 -2.27 0.59 21.93
C ASP A 754 -1.35 0.79 23.15
N HIS A 755 -0.12 0.28 23.07
CA HIS A 755 0.87 0.35 24.15
C HIS A 755 1.87 1.50 24.02
N VAL A 756 1.80 2.34 22.99
CA VAL A 756 2.60 3.57 22.89
C VAL A 756 2.57 4.39 24.20
N PRO A 757 1.41 4.62 24.85
CA PRO A 757 1.36 5.34 26.12
C PRO A 757 2.16 4.66 27.23
N ASP A 758 2.10 3.33 27.33
CA ASP A 758 2.86 2.54 28.31
C ASP A 758 4.36 2.69 28.08
N TYR A 759 4.80 2.58 26.83
CA TYR A 759 6.20 2.70 26.43
C TYR A 759 6.75 4.09 26.77
N LEU A 760 6.02 5.14 26.36
CA LEU A 760 6.41 6.51 26.64
C LEU A 760 6.49 6.79 28.14
N ASN A 761 5.56 6.22 28.91
CA ASN A 761 5.57 6.33 30.36
C ASN A 761 6.81 5.65 30.97
N PHE A 762 7.14 4.43 30.53
CA PHE A 762 8.37 3.75 30.94
C PHE A 762 9.61 4.59 30.62
N TYR A 763 9.78 5.03 29.37
CA TYR A 763 10.97 5.81 28.98
C TYR A 763 11.07 7.12 29.77
N ALA A 764 9.96 7.84 29.96
CA ALA A 764 9.96 9.06 30.75
C ALA A 764 10.42 8.84 32.19
N HIS A 765 9.92 7.80 32.86
CA HIS A 765 10.32 7.46 34.23
C HIS A 765 11.77 6.98 34.28
N ALA A 766 12.16 6.11 33.37
CA ALA A 766 13.51 5.53 33.32
C ALA A 766 14.58 6.61 33.07
N LEU A 767 14.30 7.58 32.21
CA LEU A 767 15.18 8.70 31.88
C LEU A 767 15.17 9.81 32.95
N ALA A 768 14.10 9.96 33.73
CA ALA A 768 14.01 10.95 34.81
C ALA A 768 14.64 10.47 36.13
N ALA A 769 14.70 9.16 36.38
CA ALA A 769 15.16 8.56 37.62
C ALA A 769 16.68 8.24 37.64
N SER A 770 17.52 9.04 36.99
CA SER A 770 18.92 8.67 36.69
C SER A 770 19.97 9.70 37.13
#